data_AF-A0A8T4NA51-F1
#
_entry.id   AF-A0A8T4NA51-F1
#
_cell.length_a   1.000
_cell.length_b   1.000
_cell.length_c   1.000
_cell.angle_alpha   90.00
_cell.angle_beta   90.00
_cell.angle_gamma   90.00
#
_symmetry.space_group_name_H-M   'P 1'
#
loop_
_entity.id
_entity.type
_entity.pdbx_description
1 polymer ?
#
loop_
_entity_poly.entity_id
_entity_poly.type
_entity_poly.pdbx_seq_one_letter_code
_entity_poly.pdbx_strand_id
1 'polypeptide(L)'
;MFAAARSTAVGVSQTRMPAARANQTELARANQKFPFFPNSRNIYNIRQLKQTIKETMKIQIKKSALITLFIAAILIFALLLSPIQEKKIAFAPGESNFIFTRDGNFSIKSVATIGDESLNFNILYADDATNQFTIIGKSPSERLATSAIQNLTVIEKDKTGEYYHKYFIASYNDSSNSESYLLKAQVLVSGGMNITSIQEITNAPGAPQVCGLTEAAGSNTCRIGSVNFNVTDINYTSGGEALISITAGPNTNFNTVFDGEGNYFRIPQESILPTAVPINIVVYNALNEPIEAYSFTYNGTQTKVTDITCLPNWTAYQTPCNSTTEKSTTYYKDTNKCGLNSLTPVNVTGYCDYGNNKRIGTPNKIQESNFDEAGENFEVFIDGDEEEDWVNDYEEETVEIYYDDELITEFGWDFEDEPLNFYEIKFQRQSSTKKYGYLIVEGIDAEKTIYVNKKNSTSSLICVEDSESTDSENDISNDCDQGSEEIVSCPGSEGDIDCEIEGSYFKVSGLDHSGVKEFLGSAPAITYCTPIWTYGAWSACDATGHQTRTATDARSCGTTTGRQAITQTCTYVAPQVCTPSWTYSEWTPEECPKNGKQTRTATDTMNCGTTAGRQSLMQDCESETSSTMMILVVIIILVVILIGAIIALLILRKKGSSEPNVTVLTRPSPPPKFSPPGQMNRPSPPPAMPGQISRPMSLIQPYRRI
;
A
#
# COMPACT_ATOMS: atom_id res chain seq x y z
N MET A 1 22.56 -40.77 -52.05
CA MET A 1 22.20 -41.36 -53.35
C MET A 1 20.68 -41.31 -53.48
N PHE A 2 20.19 -40.60 -54.52
CA PHE A 2 18.92 -40.70 -55.28
C PHE A 2 17.60 -41.11 -54.56
N ALA A 3 16.40 -40.54 -54.81
CA ALA A 3 15.81 -39.60 -55.78
C ALA A 3 14.38 -39.25 -55.25
N ALA A 4 13.86 -38.02 -55.22
CA ALA A 4 13.26 -37.17 -56.28
C ALA A 4 11.93 -37.66 -56.92
N ALA A 5 10.82 -36.91 -56.71
CA ALA A 5 9.73 -36.53 -57.67
C ALA A 5 8.63 -35.72 -56.92
N ARG A 6 8.41 -34.42 -57.18
CA ARG A 6 7.60 -33.73 -58.23
C ARG A 6 6.07 -33.62 -57.99
N SER A 7 5.64 -32.39 -57.66
CA SER A 7 4.66 -31.52 -58.35
C SER A 7 3.33 -32.09 -58.90
N THR A 8 2.20 -31.53 -58.44
CA THR A 8 1.16 -30.93 -59.31
C THR A 8 0.23 -29.98 -58.54
N ALA A 9 -0.29 -28.99 -59.24
CA ALA A 9 -1.04 -27.82 -58.76
C ALA A 9 -2.56 -27.97 -58.90
N VAL A 10 -3.29 -26.97 -58.34
CA VAL A 10 -4.57 -26.34 -58.77
C VAL A 10 -5.60 -26.27 -57.63
N GLY A 11 -6.12 -25.06 -57.36
CA GLY A 11 -7.44 -24.90 -56.71
C GLY A 11 -7.62 -23.64 -55.85
N VAL A 12 -8.01 -22.52 -56.48
CA VAL A 12 -8.39 -21.24 -55.86
C VAL A 12 -9.77 -21.35 -55.16
N SER A 13 -9.93 -20.75 -53.98
CA SER A 13 -11.22 -20.18 -53.55
C SER A 13 -11.02 -19.07 -52.52
N GLN A 14 -11.38 -17.83 -52.90
CA GLN A 14 -11.53 -16.68 -52.02
C GLN A 14 -12.99 -16.56 -51.59
N THR A 15 -13.24 -16.40 -50.29
CA THR A 15 -14.54 -15.93 -49.78
C THR A 15 -14.35 -14.57 -49.08
N ARG A 16 -14.89 -13.54 -49.73
CA ARG A 16 -15.08 -12.18 -49.21
C ARG A 16 -16.35 -12.13 -48.35
N MET A 17 -16.26 -11.45 -47.19
CA MET A 17 -17.42 -10.94 -46.45
C MET A 17 -17.92 -9.62 -47.06
N PRO A 18 -19.24 -9.35 -47.10
CA PRO A 18 -19.76 -8.03 -47.43
C PRO A 18 -20.27 -7.25 -46.21
N ALA A 19 -20.07 -5.94 -46.30
CA ALA A 19 -20.65 -4.91 -45.44
C ALA A 19 -22.17 -4.78 -45.66
N ALA A 20 -22.90 -4.41 -44.60
CA ALA A 20 -24.27 -3.94 -44.70
C ALA A 20 -24.44 -2.61 -43.95
N ARG A 21 -24.96 -1.61 -44.67
CA ARG A 21 -25.31 -0.28 -44.19
C ARG A 21 -26.77 -0.01 -44.56
N ALA A 22 -27.54 0.45 -43.56
CA ALA A 22 -28.76 1.28 -43.61
C ALA A 22 -29.99 0.84 -44.41
N ASN A 23 -31.17 0.85 -43.75
CA ASN A 23 -32.29 1.71 -44.15
C ASN A 23 -33.43 1.78 -43.10
N GLN A 24 -34.01 2.99 -43.01
CA GLN A 24 -35.27 3.37 -42.35
C GLN A 24 -36.49 2.72 -43.03
N THR A 25 -37.62 2.51 -42.32
CA THR A 25 -38.94 3.21 -42.50
C THR A 25 -39.98 2.88 -41.41
N GLU A 26 -40.98 3.76 -41.33
CA GLU A 26 -42.05 4.01 -40.34
C GLU A 26 -43.28 3.04 -40.23
N LEU A 27 -44.15 3.41 -39.26
CA LEU A 27 -45.64 3.34 -39.17
C LEU A 27 -46.23 2.10 -38.46
N ALA A 28 -47.24 2.13 -37.56
CA ALA A 28 -48.25 3.14 -37.22
C ALA A 28 -49.03 2.84 -35.89
N ARG A 29 -49.57 3.91 -35.27
CA ARG A 29 -50.89 4.14 -34.62
C ARG A 29 -51.45 3.26 -33.47
N ALA A 30 -51.92 3.96 -32.42
CA ALA A 30 -53.32 3.87 -31.92
C ALA A 30 -53.78 5.17 -31.20
N ASN A 31 -55.08 5.47 -31.30
CA ASN A 31 -55.81 6.73 -31.01
C ASN A 31 -56.53 6.74 -29.64
N GLN A 32 -56.89 7.94 -29.13
CA GLN A 32 -58.21 8.33 -28.55
C GLN A 32 -58.19 9.86 -28.18
N LYS A 33 -58.89 10.80 -28.85
CA LYS A 33 -60.32 11.25 -28.90
C LYS A 33 -60.82 12.19 -27.74
N PHE A 34 -60.75 13.53 -27.98
CA PHE A 34 -61.67 14.69 -27.79
C PHE A 34 -62.73 14.77 -26.63
N PRO A 35 -63.31 15.95 -26.21
CA PRO A 35 -63.61 17.17 -27.03
C PRO A 35 -63.64 18.60 -26.35
N PHE A 36 -63.92 19.61 -27.19
CA PHE A 36 -64.61 20.92 -26.99
C PHE A 36 -63.84 22.27 -26.75
N PHE A 37 -64.03 23.18 -27.72
CA PHE A 37 -63.85 24.66 -27.75
C PHE A 37 -65.12 25.37 -27.18
N PRO A 38 -65.13 26.67 -26.75
CA PRO A 38 -64.76 27.82 -27.61
C PRO A 38 -64.24 29.15 -26.97
N ASN A 39 -63.68 30.02 -27.83
CA ASN A 39 -63.76 31.50 -27.94
C ASN A 39 -63.83 32.40 -26.67
N SER A 40 -63.16 33.56 -26.53
CA SER A 40 -62.88 34.63 -27.50
C SER A 40 -61.99 35.75 -26.90
N ARG A 41 -61.24 36.43 -27.79
CA ARG A 41 -60.90 37.88 -27.85
C ARG A 41 -60.79 38.70 -26.55
N ASN A 42 -59.65 39.36 -26.33
CA ASN A 42 -59.52 40.79 -26.67
C ASN A 42 -58.10 41.33 -26.53
N ILE A 43 -57.70 42.05 -27.57
CA ILE A 43 -56.51 42.89 -27.67
C ILE A 43 -56.86 44.23 -27.05
N TYR A 44 -56.10 44.72 -26.05
CA TYR A 44 -55.75 46.14 -25.91
C TYR A 44 -54.68 46.37 -24.81
N ASN A 45 -53.81 47.37 -25.04
CA ASN A 45 -52.85 47.99 -24.11
C ASN A 45 -51.39 47.49 -23.98
N ILE A 46 -50.68 47.39 -25.11
CA ILE A 46 -49.20 47.29 -25.17
C ILE A 46 -48.48 48.60 -24.76
N ARG A 47 -49.18 49.74 -24.58
CA ARG A 47 -48.54 51.02 -24.21
C ARG A 47 -48.33 51.21 -22.70
N GLN A 48 -49.11 50.57 -21.83
CA GLN A 48 -48.94 50.67 -20.37
C GLN A 48 -47.77 49.80 -19.86
N LEU A 49 -47.43 48.72 -20.56
CA LEU A 49 -46.34 47.82 -20.18
C LEU A 49 -44.94 48.45 -20.35
N LYS A 50 -44.76 49.34 -21.35
CA LYS A 50 -43.47 50.00 -21.61
C LYS A 50 -43.13 51.11 -20.59
N GLN A 51 -44.13 51.72 -19.97
CA GLN A 51 -43.91 52.79 -18.98
C GLN A 51 -43.54 52.18 -17.61
N THR A 52 -44.18 51.09 -17.22
CA THR A 52 -43.91 50.40 -15.95
C THR A 52 -42.51 49.79 -15.93
N ILE A 53 -42.04 49.15 -17.01
CA ILE A 53 -40.69 48.55 -17.08
C ILE A 53 -39.57 49.58 -16.91
N LYS A 54 -39.76 50.82 -17.37
CA LYS A 54 -38.73 51.88 -17.31
C LYS A 54 -38.51 52.43 -15.89
N GLU A 55 -39.54 52.42 -15.04
CA GLU A 55 -39.44 52.92 -13.66
C GLU A 55 -39.07 51.81 -12.66
N THR A 56 -39.44 50.54 -12.90
CA THR A 56 -38.98 49.41 -12.05
C THR A 56 -37.46 49.18 -12.17
N MET A 57 -36.84 49.49 -13.31
CA MET A 57 -35.39 49.35 -13.50
C MET A 57 -34.57 50.41 -12.73
N LYS A 58 -35.08 51.62 -12.51
CA LYS A 58 -34.36 52.66 -11.72
C LYS A 58 -34.29 52.34 -10.22
N ILE A 59 -35.26 51.61 -9.69
CA ILE A 59 -35.34 51.26 -8.26
C ILE A 59 -34.50 50.00 -7.95
N GLN A 60 -34.40 49.06 -8.89
CA GLN A 60 -33.54 47.87 -8.78
C GLN A 60 -32.03 48.22 -8.79
N ILE A 61 -31.62 49.27 -9.51
CA ILE A 61 -30.21 49.70 -9.57
C ILE A 61 -29.72 50.28 -8.23
N LYS A 62 -30.59 50.96 -7.45
CA LYS A 62 -30.20 51.54 -6.15
C LYS A 62 -30.14 50.52 -5.00
N LYS A 63 -30.99 49.49 -5.01
CA LYS A 63 -30.92 48.40 -4.02
C LYS A 63 -29.79 47.41 -4.32
N SER A 64 -29.49 47.18 -5.60
CA SER A 64 -28.32 46.40 -6.03
C SER A 64 -27.02 47.08 -5.60
N ALA A 65 -26.87 48.39 -5.80
CA ALA A 65 -25.67 49.12 -5.39
C ALA A 65 -25.39 49.07 -3.86
N LEU A 66 -26.43 49.05 -3.02
CA LEU A 66 -26.26 48.99 -1.57
C LEU A 66 -25.85 47.59 -1.08
N ILE A 67 -26.38 46.54 -1.73
CA ILE A 67 -26.00 45.15 -1.46
C ILE A 67 -24.57 44.89 -1.94
N THR A 68 -24.18 45.44 -3.10
CA THR A 68 -22.80 45.34 -3.60
C THR A 68 -21.82 46.08 -2.69
N LEU A 69 -22.20 47.24 -2.14
CA LEU A 69 -21.39 47.97 -1.14
C LEU A 69 -21.28 47.22 0.19
N PHE A 70 -22.33 46.52 0.62
CA PHE A 70 -22.30 45.72 1.84
C PHE A 70 -21.46 44.45 1.69
N ILE A 71 -21.57 43.77 0.54
CA ILE A 71 -20.72 42.62 0.19
C ILE A 71 -19.25 43.05 0.00
N ALA A 72 -19.02 44.21 -0.62
CA ALA A 72 -17.67 44.78 -0.72
C ALA A 72 -17.10 45.15 0.66
N ALA A 73 -17.90 45.69 1.57
CA ALA A 73 -17.48 45.97 2.94
C ALA A 73 -17.15 44.69 3.74
N ILE A 74 -17.92 43.61 3.55
CA ILE A 74 -17.63 42.30 4.16
C ILE A 74 -16.37 41.67 3.56
N LEU A 75 -16.15 41.78 2.25
CA LEU A 75 -14.92 41.31 1.59
C LEU A 75 -13.70 42.13 2.01
N ILE A 76 -13.84 43.45 2.16
CA ILE A 76 -12.78 44.32 2.68
C ILE A 76 -12.49 44.01 4.15
N PHE A 77 -13.53 43.73 4.96
CA PHE A 77 -13.35 43.35 6.37
C PHE A 77 -12.72 41.95 6.50
N ALA A 78 -13.04 41.01 5.59
CA ALA A 78 -12.38 39.70 5.52
C ALA A 78 -10.93 39.79 5.03
N LEU A 79 -10.62 40.71 4.11
CA LEU A 79 -9.25 41.02 3.67
C LEU A 79 -8.44 41.79 4.73
N LEU A 80 -9.09 42.47 5.66
CA LEU A 80 -8.45 43.17 6.79
C LEU A 80 -8.30 42.27 8.03
N LEU A 81 -9.07 41.19 8.14
CA LEU A 81 -8.98 40.20 9.21
C LEU A 81 -8.19 38.94 8.83
N SER A 82 -7.74 38.80 7.58
CA SER A 82 -6.70 37.83 7.28
C SER A 82 -5.47 38.21 8.11
N PRO A 83 -4.92 37.30 8.94
CA PRO A 83 -3.66 37.57 9.62
C PRO A 83 -2.68 38.02 8.54
N ILE A 84 -2.00 39.13 8.80
CA ILE A 84 -0.84 39.56 8.02
C ILE A 84 0.16 38.41 8.16
N GLN A 85 0.03 37.40 7.30
CA GLN A 85 1.10 36.47 7.02
C GLN A 85 2.17 37.37 6.46
N GLU A 86 3.21 37.62 7.25
CA GLU A 86 4.45 38.18 6.75
C GLU A 86 4.82 37.34 5.54
N LYS A 87 4.53 37.87 4.35
CA LYS A 87 4.97 37.31 3.10
C LYS A 87 6.48 37.52 3.12
N LYS A 88 7.20 36.60 3.75
CA LYS A 88 8.65 36.49 3.63
C LYS A 88 8.90 36.54 2.13
N ILE A 89 9.58 37.61 1.73
CA ILE A 89 10.00 37.85 0.36
C ILE A 89 10.72 36.57 -0.05
N ALA A 90 10.24 35.92 -1.12
CA ALA A 90 10.93 34.79 -1.70
C ALA A 90 12.36 35.26 -1.96
N PHE A 91 13.31 34.75 -1.17
CA PHE A 91 14.71 34.98 -1.40
C PHE A 91 14.98 34.51 -2.83
N ALA A 92 15.78 35.29 -3.59
CA ALA A 92 16.27 34.80 -4.87
C ALA A 92 16.85 33.39 -4.64
N PRO A 93 16.65 32.43 -5.57
CA PRO A 93 17.18 31.08 -5.41
C PRO A 93 18.68 31.21 -5.15
N GLY A 94 19.08 30.95 -3.90
CA GLY A 94 20.48 30.93 -3.53
C GLY A 94 21.14 29.73 -4.19
N GLU A 95 22.46 29.82 -4.37
CA GLU A 95 23.23 28.69 -4.87
C GLU A 95 23.18 27.58 -3.82
N SER A 96 22.91 26.33 -4.24
CA SER A 96 22.85 25.22 -3.28
C SER A 96 24.17 25.04 -2.56
N ASN A 97 24.13 24.80 -1.25
CA ASN A 97 25.34 24.59 -0.44
C ASN A 97 25.85 23.13 -0.46
N PHE A 98 25.30 22.27 -1.32
CA PHE A 98 25.73 20.89 -1.43
C PHE A 98 27.01 20.75 -2.25
N ILE A 99 28.03 20.16 -1.65
CA ILE A 99 29.26 19.79 -2.33
C ILE A 99 29.45 18.29 -2.22
N PHE A 100 29.45 17.59 -3.35
CA PHE A 100 29.80 16.18 -3.40
C PHE A 100 31.27 16.06 -3.79
N THR A 101 32.04 15.31 -3.03
CA THR A 101 33.46 15.07 -3.28
C THR A 101 33.79 13.59 -3.07
N ARG A 102 34.87 13.12 -3.69
CA ARG A 102 35.38 11.79 -3.40
C ARG A 102 36.11 11.80 -2.06
N ASP A 103 35.88 10.77 -1.25
CA ASP A 103 36.56 10.56 0.03
C ASP A 103 37.28 9.20 -0.01
N GLY A 104 38.54 9.24 -0.47
CA GLY A 104 39.33 8.05 -0.78
C GLY A 104 38.98 7.44 -2.14
N ASN A 105 39.25 6.14 -2.31
CA ASN A 105 39.00 5.47 -3.59
C ASN A 105 37.55 5.03 -3.77
N PHE A 106 36.84 4.76 -2.67
CA PHE A 106 35.63 3.96 -2.71
C PHE A 106 34.39 4.68 -2.22
N SER A 107 34.49 5.93 -1.72
CA SER A 107 33.30 6.61 -1.20
C SER A 107 33.10 8.02 -1.74
N ILE A 108 31.83 8.42 -1.81
CA ILE A 108 31.40 9.78 -2.12
C ILE A 108 30.92 10.43 -0.83
N LYS A 109 31.52 11.57 -0.50
CA LYS A 109 31.20 12.41 0.65
C LYS A 109 30.37 13.59 0.21
N SER A 110 29.25 13.80 0.88
CA SER A 110 28.47 15.02 0.83
C SER A 110 28.96 15.96 1.92
N VAL A 111 29.12 17.23 1.56
CA VAL A 111 29.25 18.34 2.48
C VAL A 111 27.98 19.15 2.33
N ALA A 112 27.21 19.24 3.40
CA ALA A 112 25.97 20.01 3.46
C ALA A 112 26.04 20.97 4.64
N THR A 113 25.67 22.23 4.42
CA THR A 113 25.44 23.16 5.53
C THR A 113 24.05 22.90 6.08
N ILE A 114 23.99 22.20 7.20
CA ILE A 114 22.77 21.78 7.88
C ILE A 114 22.64 22.66 9.12
N GLY A 115 21.67 23.58 9.12
CA GLY A 115 21.62 24.66 10.10
C GLY A 115 22.82 25.61 9.94
N ASP A 116 23.52 25.90 11.04
CA ASP A 116 24.71 26.76 11.04
C ASP A 116 26.04 25.97 10.91
N GLU A 117 25.98 24.63 10.81
CA GLU A 117 27.16 23.77 10.74
C GLU A 117 27.32 23.09 9.38
N SER A 118 28.58 22.92 8.95
CA SER A 118 28.90 22.12 7.77
C SER A 118 29.13 20.67 8.18
N LEU A 119 28.22 19.79 7.80
CA LEU A 119 28.29 18.36 8.10
C LEU A 119 28.88 17.58 6.93
N ASN A 120 29.75 16.64 7.26
CA ASN A 120 30.43 15.77 6.31
C ASN A 120 29.99 14.32 6.54
N PHE A 121 29.35 13.70 5.56
CA PHE A 121 28.98 12.29 5.63
C PHE A 121 29.06 11.61 4.26
N ASN A 122 29.34 10.31 4.27
CA ASN A 122 29.46 9.52 3.05
C ASN A 122 28.09 8.96 2.67
N ILE A 123 27.76 9.02 1.38
CA ILE A 123 26.44 8.65 0.85
C ILE A 123 26.48 7.49 -0.12
N LEU A 124 27.67 7.14 -0.64
CA LEU A 124 27.87 6.03 -1.56
C LEU A 124 29.22 5.40 -1.24
N TYR A 125 29.25 4.09 -1.13
CA TYR A 125 30.44 3.27 -1.04
C TYR A 125 30.43 2.24 -2.17
N ALA A 126 31.59 2.07 -2.80
CA ALA A 126 31.81 1.12 -3.85
C ALA A 126 32.68 -0.05 -3.38
N ASP A 127 32.25 -1.24 -3.74
CA ASP A 127 32.97 -2.47 -3.49
C ASP A 127 34.17 -2.57 -4.43
N ASP A 128 35.32 -2.93 -3.86
CA ASP A 128 36.61 -2.94 -4.52
C ASP A 128 36.77 -4.11 -5.50
N ALA A 129 36.09 -5.23 -5.23
CA ALA A 129 36.12 -6.42 -6.08
C ALA A 129 35.23 -6.24 -7.33
N THR A 130 34.03 -5.69 -7.15
CA THR A 130 33.01 -5.57 -8.21
C THR A 130 33.11 -4.28 -8.99
N ASN A 131 33.78 -3.26 -8.45
CA ASN A 131 33.83 -1.92 -9.03
C ASN A 131 32.44 -1.29 -9.19
N GLN A 132 31.54 -1.53 -8.23
CA GLN A 132 30.17 -1.03 -8.22
C GLN A 132 29.82 -0.41 -6.88
N PHE A 133 28.96 0.61 -6.87
CA PHE A 133 28.40 1.15 -5.64
C PHE A 133 27.43 0.11 -5.06
N THR A 134 27.71 -0.40 -3.88
CA THR A 134 26.94 -1.48 -3.25
C THR A 134 26.26 -1.04 -1.96
N ILE A 135 26.71 0.06 -1.35
CA ILE A 135 26.32 0.45 0.01
C ILE A 135 26.14 1.97 0.08
N ILE A 136 25.22 2.43 0.93
CA ILE A 136 25.09 3.84 1.31
C ILE A 136 25.93 4.06 2.57
N GLY A 137 26.99 4.84 2.48
CA GLY A 137 27.87 5.11 3.60
C GLY A 137 29.34 5.19 3.20
N LYS A 138 30.22 4.87 4.15
CA LYS A 138 31.67 4.96 3.96
C LYS A 138 32.36 3.60 3.81
N SER A 139 31.81 2.55 4.41
CA SER A 139 32.32 1.17 4.38
C SER A 139 31.22 0.21 4.83
N PRO A 140 31.41 -1.11 4.73
CA PRO A 140 30.43 -2.10 5.22
C PRO A 140 30.03 -1.96 6.68
N SER A 141 30.92 -1.39 7.52
CA SER A 141 30.69 -1.14 8.95
C SER A 141 30.41 0.33 9.30
N GLU A 142 30.40 1.21 8.30
CA GLU A 142 30.09 2.62 8.45
C GLU A 142 28.97 3.04 7.50
N ARG A 143 27.86 2.30 7.56
CA ARG A 143 26.68 2.55 6.72
C ARG A 143 25.83 3.70 7.22
N LEU A 144 25.13 4.34 6.30
CA LEU A 144 24.12 5.35 6.57
C LEU A 144 22.75 4.70 6.40
N ALA A 145 22.00 4.53 7.49
CA ALA A 145 20.64 4.01 7.42
C ALA A 145 19.72 5.06 6.79
N THR A 146 18.91 4.64 5.81
CA THR A 146 17.94 5.49 5.13
C THR A 146 16.61 4.76 4.92
N SER A 147 15.52 5.51 4.77
CA SER A 147 14.23 4.94 4.41
C SER A 147 13.38 5.94 3.62
N ALA A 148 12.74 5.46 2.55
CA ALA A 148 11.78 6.26 1.78
C ALA A 148 10.37 6.25 2.39
N ILE A 149 10.12 5.38 3.37
CA ILE A 149 8.87 5.31 4.11
C ILE A 149 9.05 5.94 5.50
N GLN A 150 7.96 6.01 6.26
CA GLN A 150 7.98 6.58 7.61
C GLN A 150 8.69 5.69 8.63
N ASN A 151 9.01 4.44 8.32
CA ASN A 151 9.70 3.53 9.23
C ASN A 151 11.16 3.38 8.81
N LEU A 152 12.06 3.46 9.78
CA LEU A 152 13.50 3.27 9.61
C LEU A 152 13.98 2.24 10.63
N THR A 153 14.75 1.27 10.15
CA THR A 153 15.43 0.29 11.00
C THR A 153 16.93 0.62 11.04
N VAL A 154 17.45 0.91 12.22
CA VAL A 154 18.87 1.17 12.45
C VAL A 154 19.49 -0.04 13.15
N ILE A 155 20.17 -0.86 12.37
CA ILE A 155 21.04 -1.94 12.85
C ILE A 155 22.37 -1.33 13.34
N GLU A 156 22.57 -1.14 14.65
CA GLU A 156 23.87 -0.72 15.20
C GLU A 156 24.91 -1.82 15.00
N LYS A 157 24.52 -3.06 15.29
CA LYS A 157 25.34 -4.27 15.10
C LYS A 157 24.55 -5.37 14.41
N ASP A 158 25.18 -6.07 13.49
CA ASP A 158 24.57 -7.20 12.80
C ASP A 158 24.58 -8.49 13.65
N LYS A 159 24.09 -9.59 13.09
CA LYS A 159 24.05 -10.91 13.75
C LYS A 159 25.42 -11.42 14.20
N THR A 160 26.52 -10.94 13.60
CA THR A 160 27.90 -11.30 13.97
C THR A 160 28.46 -10.42 15.09
N GLY A 161 27.72 -9.38 15.50
CA GLY A 161 28.14 -8.41 16.52
C GLY A 161 29.04 -7.29 15.99
N GLU A 162 29.28 -7.25 14.68
CA GLU A 162 30.04 -6.20 14.00
C GLU A 162 29.16 -4.97 13.77
N TYR A 163 29.76 -3.77 13.78
CA TYR A 163 29.01 -2.54 13.52
C TYR A 163 28.49 -2.51 12.09
N TYR A 164 27.24 -2.09 11.92
CA TYR A 164 26.58 -2.07 10.61
C TYR A 164 26.24 -0.64 10.19
N HIS A 165 25.20 -0.04 10.77
CA HIS A 165 24.89 1.38 10.59
C HIS A 165 25.62 2.23 11.62
N LYS A 166 26.35 3.23 11.13
CA LYS A 166 27.01 4.21 11.98
C LYS A 166 26.11 5.39 12.26
N TYR A 167 25.35 5.83 11.25
CA TYR A 167 24.55 7.05 11.28
C TYR A 167 23.23 6.86 10.55
N PHE A 168 22.29 7.78 10.76
CA PHE A 168 21.08 7.97 9.96
C PHE A 168 20.77 9.47 9.83
N ILE A 169 19.92 9.84 8.87
CA ILE A 169 19.46 11.23 8.73
C ILE A 169 17.98 11.31 9.05
N ALA A 170 17.58 12.32 9.81
CA ALA A 170 16.19 12.66 10.01
C ALA A 170 15.96 14.12 9.60
N SER A 171 14.92 14.34 8.80
CA SER A 171 14.68 15.63 8.16
C SER A 171 13.21 16.03 8.25
N TYR A 172 12.96 17.30 8.56
CA TYR A 172 11.64 17.90 8.65
C TYR A 172 11.44 18.86 7.50
N ASN A 173 10.26 18.87 6.88
CA ASN A 173 9.90 19.87 5.88
C ASN A 173 8.41 20.20 5.90
N ASP A 174 8.08 21.49 6.06
CA ASP A 174 6.75 22.02 5.86
C ASP A 174 6.75 23.25 4.92
N SER A 175 5.64 23.96 4.82
CA SER A 175 5.54 25.14 3.93
C SER A 175 6.42 26.33 4.34
N SER A 176 7.04 26.29 5.51
CA SER A 176 7.70 27.42 6.16
C SER A 176 9.09 27.12 6.70
N ASN A 177 9.41 25.86 6.96
CA ASN A 177 10.66 25.44 7.56
C ASN A 177 11.12 24.09 7.02
N SER A 178 12.43 23.96 6.85
CA SER A 178 13.11 22.74 6.45
C SER A 178 14.39 22.57 7.25
N GLU A 179 14.56 21.41 7.89
CA GLU A 179 15.68 21.10 8.77
C GLU A 179 16.12 19.66 8.53
N SER A 180 17.42 19.39 8.66
CA SER A 180 17.99 18.05 8.63
C SER A 180 18.90 17.87 9.83
N TYR A 181 19.07 16.63 10.28
CA TYR A 181 20.03 16.29 11.33
C TYR A 181 20.68 14.95 11.01
N LEU A 182 22.02 14.89 11.14
CA LEU A 182 22.76 13.64 11.10
C LEU A 182 22.81 13.08 12.51
N LEU A 183 22.28 11.87 12.70
CA LEU A 183 22.06 11.28 14.01
C LEU A 183 22.78 9.94 14.13
N LYS A 184 23.15 9.57 15.35
CA LYS A 184 23.68 8.26 15.72
C LYS A 184 22.76 7.63 16.76
N ALA A 185 22.32 6.39 16.51
CA ALA A 185 21.61 5.58 17.51
C ALA A 185 22.56 4.53 18.09
N GLN A 186 22.43 4.26 19.38
CA GLN A 186 23.20 3.24 20.08
C GLN A 186 22.32 2.47 21.05
N VAL A 187 22.38 1.14 21.00
CA VAL A 187 21.75 0.25 21.96
C VAL A 187 22.65 0.11 23.18
N LEU A 188 22.06 0.26 24.35
CA LEU A 188 22.68 0.11 25.65
C LEU A 188 21.85 -0.91 26.45
N VAL A 189 22.51 -1.68 27.31
CA VAL A 189 21.83 -2.60 28.23
C VAL A 189 22.03 -2.07 29.64
N SER A 190 20.93 -1.74 30.32
CA SER A 190 20.96 -1.25 31.70
C SER A 190 19.88 -1.95 32.52
N GLY A 191 20.28 -2.61 33.62
CA GLY A 191 19.34 -3.31 34.49
C GLY A 191 18.59 -4.47 33.81
N GLY A 192 19.14 -5.05 32.74
CA GLY A 192 18.49 -6.11 31.96
C GLY A 192 17.46 -5.61 30.94
N MET A 193 17.31 -4.30 30.76
CA MET A 193 16.46 -3.71 29.73
C MET A 193 17.31 -3.16 28.58
N ASN A 194 16.81 -3.34 27.36
CA ASN A 194 17.35 -2.71 26.16
C ASN A 194 16.87 -1.26 26.11
N ILE A 195 17.83 -0.34 26.08
CA ILE A 195 17.59 1.09 26.00
C ILE A 195 18.38 1.65 24.83
N THR A 196 17.94 2.76 24.26
CA THR A 196 18.66 3.42 23.17
C THR A 196 19.10 4.83 23.57
N SER A 197 20.22 5.27 23.00
CA SER A 197 20.72 6.64 23.08
C SER A 197 20.84 7.18 21.66
N ILE A 198 20.16 8.28 21.38
CA ILE A 198 20.23 8.98 20.09
C ILE A 198 20.92 10.33 20.27
N GLN A 199 21.99 10.55 19.50
CA GLN A 199 22.85 11.73 19.59
C GLN A 199 22.95 12.42 18.24
N GLU A 200 23.00 13.76 18.25
CA GLU A 200 23.28 14.57 17.07
C GLU A 200 24.78 14.57 16.78
N ILE A 201 25.15 14.44 15.51
CA ILE A 201 26.54 14.46 15.10
C ILE A 201 26.92 15.88 14.69
N THR A 202 27.65 16.54 15.57
CA THR A 202 28.19 17.89 15.35
C THR A 202 29.70 17.84 15.19
N ASN A 203 30.30 18.89 14.62
CA ASN A 203 31.77 19.01 14.64
C ASN A 203 32.29 19.42 16.03
N ALA A 204 31.42 19.95 16.89
CA ALA A 204 31.75 20.31 18.26
C ALA A 204 31.95 19.05 19.15
N PRO A 205 32.96 19.03 20.02
CA PRO A 205 33.11 17.95 21.01
C PRO A 205 31.96 18.01 22.02
N GLY A 206 31.30 16.87 22.23
CA GLY A 206 30.15 16.76 23.14
C GLY A 206 28.81 16.91 22.44
N ALA A 207 28.59 16.09 21.41
CA ALA A 207 27.31 15.92 20.70
C ALA A 207 26.10 15.99 21.65
N PRO A 208 25.14 16.89 21.42
CA PRO A 208 23.96 16.97 22.25
C PRO A 208 23.14 15.67 22.11
N GLN A 209 22.71 15.16 23.26
CA GLN A 209 21.82 14.00 23.30
C GLN A 209 20.41 14.44 22.88
N VAL A 210 19.90 13.85 21.79
CA VAL A 210 18.56 14.14 21.26
C VAL A 210 17.50 13.37 22.04
N CYS A 211 17.79 12.09 22.30
CA CYS A 211 16.94 11.24 23.11
C CYS A 211 17.75 10.66 24.25
N GLY A 212 17.25 10.89 25.47
CA GLY A 212 17.69 10.23 26.69
C GLY A 212 17.67 8.70 26.55
N LEU A 213 18.16 8.00 27.56
CA LEU A 213 18.03 6.54 27.65
C LEU A 213 16.53 6.15 27.63
N THR A 214 16.01 5.81 26.45
CA THR A 214 14.58 5.50 26.25
C THR A 214 14.39 3.99 26.21
N GLU A 215 13.46 3.48 27.01
CA GLU A 215 13.00 2.08 26.99
C GLU A 215 12.08 1.84 25.78
N ALA A 216 12.05 0.62 25.22
CA ALA A 216 11.17 0.28 24.10
C ALA A 216 9.66 0.34 24.46
N ALA A 217 9.32 0.21 25.74
CA ALA A 217 7.95 0.13 26.22
C ALA A 217 7.32 1.52 26.48
N GLY A 218 6.98 2.23 25.40
CA GLY A 218 6.25 3.49 25.45
C GLY A 218 6.70 4.38 24.31
N SER A 219 5.77 5.06 23.62
CA SER A 219 6.05 5.95 22.49
C SER A 219 7.03 7.06 22.91
N ASN A 220 8.33 6.77 22.82
CA ASN A 220 9.38 7.68 23.24
C ASN A 220 9.66 8.60 22.07
N THR A 221 8.95 9.72 22.10
CA THR A 221 9.04 10.78 21.11
C THR A 221 10.35 11.52 21.27
N CYS A 222 11.19 11.37 20.26
CA CYS A 222 12.46 12.02 20.05
C CYS A 222 12.27 13.32 19.28
N ARG A 223 12.83 14.42 19.80
CA ARG A 223 12.69 15.73 19.17
C ARG A 223 14.01 16.49 19.12
N ILE A 224 14.37 16.95 17.93
CA ILE A 224 15.48 17.87 17.68
C ILE A 224 14.99 18.94 16.69
N GLY A 225 14.99 20.20 17.13
CA GLY A 225 14.35 21.28 16.36
C GLY A 225 12.88 20.97 16.07
N SER A 226 12.55 20.96 14.77
CA SER A 226 11.24 20.61 14.22
C SER A 226 11.10 19.12 13.88
N VAL A 227 12.23 18.40 13.77
CA VAL A 227 12.23 16.95 13.53
C VAL A 227 11.65 16.22 14.72
N ASN A 228 10.71 15.32 14.43
CA ASN A 228 10.03 14.51 15.42
C ASN A 228 9.91 13.07 14.94
N PHE A 229 10.26 12.09 15.77
CA PHE A 229 10.11 10.67 15.49
C PHE A 229 9.97 9.87 16.78
N ASN A 230 9.49 8.63 16.70
CA ASN A 230 9.31 7.74 17.83
C ASN A 230 10.23 6.53 17.71
N VAL A 231 10.89 6.13 18.79
CA VAL A 231 11.50 4.80 18.88
C VAL A 231 10.38 3.81 19.19
N THR A 232 10.15 2.84 18.29
CA THR A 232 9.06 1.88 18.39
C THR A 232 9.49 0.53 18.93
N ASP A 233 10.73 0.13 18.68
CA ASP A 233 11.28 -1.13 19.18
C ASP A 233 12.81 -1.07 19.33
N ILE A 234 13.34 -1.86 20.26
CA ILE A 234 14.78 -2.02 20.51
C ILE A 234 15.06 -3.50 20.75
N ASN A 235 15.60 -4.18 19.73
CA ASN A 235 15.98 -5.57 19.81
C ASN A 235 17.50 -5.69 20.05
N TYR A 236 17.90 -6.48 21.02
CA TYR A 236 19.30 -6.75 21.33
C TYR A 236 19.49 -8.21 21.72
N THR A 237 20.35 -8.89 20.99
CA THR A 237 20.82 -10.23 21.29
C THR A 237 22.24 -10.13 21.84
N SER A 238 22.48 -10.66 23.04
CA SER A 238 23.80 -10.59 23.68
C SER A 238 24.88 -11.21 22.79
N GLY A 239 25.85 -10.39 22.37
CA GLY A 239 26.95 -10.82 21.49
C GLY A 239 26.60 -10.88 20.00
N GLY A 240 25.37 -10.51 19.61
CA GLY A 240 24.92 -10.49 18.22
C GLY A 240 24.24 -9.17 17.87
N GLU A 241 23.05 -9.27 17.26
CA GLU A 241 22.35 -8.17 16.63
C GLU A 241 21.83 -7.12 17.62
N ALA A 242 21.93 -5.85 17.22
CA ALA A 242 21.43 -4.69 17.94
C ALA A 242 20.66 -3.77 16.97
N LEU A 243 19.34 -3.74 17.08
CA LEU A 243 18.43 -3.10 16.14
C LEU A 243 17.53 -2.09 16.86
N ILE A 244 17.38 -0.91 16.26
CA ILE A 244 16.44 0.13 16.69
C ILE A 244 15.42 0.39 15.58
N SER A 245 14.14 0.24 15.88
CA SER A 245 13.05 0.62 14.98
C SER A 245 12.56 2.02 15.30
N ILE A 246 12.45 2.87 14.27
CA ILE A 246 12.09 4.27 14.39
C ILE A 246 10.94 4.58 13.42
N THR A 247 9.93 5.30 13.88
CA THR A 247 8.84 5.82 13.04
C THR A 247 8.87 7.35 13.01
N ALA A 248 8.94 7.92 11.82
CA ALA A 248 8.88 9.35 11.58
C ALA A 248 7.55 9.94 12.06
N GLY A 249 7.61 11.09 12.70
CA GLY A 249 6.45 11.93 12.97
C GLY A 249 5.97 12.67 11.71
N PRO A 250 4.91 13.47 11.83
CA PRO A 250 4.42 14.29 10.73
C PRO A 250 5.53 15.15 10.12
N ASN A 251 5.56 15.24 8.79
CA ASN A 251 6.54 16.01 8.01
C ASN A 251 8.00 15.60 8.18
N THR A 252 8.28 14.51 8.91
CA THR A 252 9.62 13.95 9.07
C THR A 252 9.86 12.83 8.06
N ASN A 253 11.08 12.73 7.52
CA ASN A 253 11.51 11.64 6.64
C ASN A 253 12.99 11.26 6.89
N PHE A 254 13.42 10.11 6.37
CA PHE A 254 14.75 9.55 6.62
C PHE A 254 15.61 9.39 5.36
N ASN A 255 15.27 10.07 4.27
CA ASN A 255 15.99 9.97 3.00
C ASN A 255 16.23 11.30 2.29
N THR A 256 15.86 12.42 2.90
CA THR A 256 16.06 13.75 2.32
C THR A 256 17.04 14.54 3.16
N VAL A 257 17.89 15.35 2.53
CA VAL A 257 18.82 16.25 3.22
C VAL A 257 18.55 17.66 2.73
N PHE A 258 18.21 18.57 3.65
CA PHE A 258 18.00 19.99 3.39
C PHE A 258 19.24 20.80 3.78
N ASP A 259 19.54 21.83 2.99
CA ASP A 259 20.49 22.88 3.38
C ASP A 259 19.78 24.04 4.10
N GLY A 260 20.54 24.99 4.62
CA GLY A 260 20.00 26.17 5.32
C GLY A 260 19.13 27.11 4.48
N GLU A 261 19.08 26.93 3.16
CA GLU A 261 18.21 27.69 2.25
C GLU A 261 16.94 26.91 1.85
N GLY A 262 16.81 25.66 2.32
CA GLY A 262 15.72 24.76 1.98
C GLY A 262 15.86 24.07 0.63
N ASN A 263 17.02 24.17 -0.02
CA ASN A 263 17.37 23.28 -1.11
C ASN A 263 17.62 21.88 -0.54
N TYR A 264 17.42 20.84 -1.34
CA TYR A 264 17.54 19.48 -0.85
C TYR A 264 17.97 18.48 -1.90
N PHE A 265 18.52 17.34 -1.47
CA PHE A 265 18.64 16.15 -2.33
C PHE A 265 18.08 14.92 -1.60
N ARG A 266 17.70 13.90 -2.38
CA ARG A 266 17.27 12.61 -1.85
C ARG A 266 18.43 11.63 -1.89
N ILE A 267 18.68 10.97 -0.77
CA ILE A 267 19.66 9.90 -0.67
C ILE A 267 19.11 8.68 -1.42
N PRO A 268 19.93 8.00 -2.24
CA PRO A 268 19.57 6.72 -2.84
C PRO A 268 19.06 5.72 -1.78
N GLN A 269 18.32 4.69 -2.19
CA GLN A 269 18.01 3.55 -1.33
C GLN A 269 19.04 2.45 -1.55
N GLU A 270 19.31 1.63 -0.54
CA GLU A 270 20.30 0.56 -0.67
C GLU A 270 19.81 -0.52 -1.65
N SER A 271 18.50 -0.77 -1.71
CA SER A 271 17.87 -1.74 -2.63
C SER A 271 18.01 -1.40 -4.13
N ILE A 272 18.36 -0.16 -4.48
CA ILE A 272 18.61 0.23 -5.87
C ILE A 272 20.11 0.13 -6.25
N LEU A 273 20.97 -0.20 -5.30
CA LEU A 273 22.37 -0.56 -5.52
C LEU A 273 22.47 -2.09 -5.65
N PRO A 274 23.31 -2.66 -6.55
CA PRO A 274 24.27 -2.03 -7.45
C PRO A 274 23.78 -1.80 -8.88
N THR A 275 22.49 -2.06 -9.15
CA THR A 275 21.95 -2.13 -10.52
C THR A 275 22.05 -0.82 -11.29
N ALA A 276 22.19 0.33 -10.62
CA ALA A 276 22.27 1.65 -11.22
C ALA A 276 23.68 2.25 -11.31
N VAL A 277 24.38 2.06 -12.44
CA VAL A 277 25.57 2.85 -12.80
C VAL A 277 25.31 3.57 -14.14
N PRO A 278 25.45 4.91 -14.22
CA PRO A 278 25.88 5.84 -13.16
C PRO A 278 24.81 6.13 -12.11
N ILE A 279 25.23 6.50 -10.89
CA ILE A 279 24.33 7.01 -9.84
C ILE A 279 24.17 8.50 -10.02
N ASN A 280 22.93 8.98 -9.99
CA ASN A 280 22.64 10.39 -10.17
C ASN A 280 22.01 10.97 -8.91
N ILE A 281 22.58 12.06 -8.43
CA ILE A 281 22.05 12.85 -7.32
C ILE A 281 21.56 14.17 -7.88
N VAL A 282 20.27 14.44 -7.72
CA VAL A 282 19.64 15.69 -8.14
C VAL A 282 19.37 16.52 -6.90
N VAL A 283 19.81 17.78 -6.94
CA VAL A 283 19.54 18.81 -5.95
C VAL A 283 18.34 19.61 -6.45
N TYR A 284 17.37 19.80 -5.58
CA TYR A 284 16.14 20.55 -5.78
C TYR A 284 16.14 21.81 -4.92
N ASN A 285 15.47 22.86 -5.36
CA ASN A 285 15.18 24.02 -4.54
C ASN A 285 13.94 23.76 -3.64
N ALA A 286 13.62 24.73 -2.78
CA ALA A 286 12.44 24.67 -1.90
C ALA A 286 11.08 24.59 -2.65
N LEU A 287 11.04 24.96 -3.94
CA LEU A 287 9.87 24.82 -4.80
C LEU A 287 9.79 23.45 -5.50
N ASN A 288 10.67 22.52 -5.14
CA ASN A 288 10.80 21.20 -5.76
C ASN A 288 11.22 21.25 -7.24
N GLU A 289 11.95 22.29 -7.64
CA GLU A 289 12.53 22.41 -8.97
C GLU A 289 14.00 21.99 -8.92
N PRO A 290 14.50 21.17 -9.84
CA PRO A 290 15.90 20.77 -9.87
C PRO A 290 16.79 21.97 -10.21
N ILE A 291 17.89 22.13 -9.49
CA ILE A 291 18.85 23.22 -9.68
C ILE A 291 20.25 22.72 -10.02
N GLU A 292 20.64 21.54 -9.52
CA GLU A 292 21.92 20.91 -9.84
C GLU A 292 21.80 19.39 -9.92
N ALA A 293 22.67 18.73 -10.68
CA ALA A 293 22.73 17.28 -10.74
C ALA A 293 24.18 16.80 -10.83
N TYR A 294 24.44 15.69 -10.18
CA TYR A 294 25.74 15.07 -10.08
C TYR A 294 25.62 13.62 -10.54
N SER A 295 26.44 13.25 -11.52
CA SER A 295 26.53 11.86 -12.00
C SER A 295 27.84 11.24 -11.51
N PHE A 296 27.73 10.12 -10.81
CA PHE A 296 28.85 9.38 -10.24
C PHE A 296 29.03 8.06 -10.98
N THR A 297 30.24 7.86 -11.49
CA THR A 297 30.71 6.56 -12.00
C THR A 297 31.71 5.98 -11.02
N TYR A 298 31.83 4.65 -10.99
CA TYR A 298 32.78 3.98 -10.10
C TYR A 298 34.22 4.47 -10.28
N ASN A 299 34.64 4.77 -11.51
CA ASN A 299 35.99 5.25 -11.83
C ASN A 299 36.29 6.64 -11.24
N GLY A 300 35.41 7.21 -10.42
CA GLY A 300 35.60 8.48 -9.73
C GLY A 300 35.41 9.69 -10.65
N THR A 301 34.85 9.50 -11.86
CA THR A 301 34.46 10.63 -12.69
C THR A 301 33.14 11.17 -12.14
N GLN A 302 33.25 12.32 -11.48
CA GLN A 302 32.12 13.15 -11.09
C GLN A 302 31.89 14.18 -12.19
N THR A 303 30.71 14.13 -12.80
CA THR A 303 30.29 15.17 -13.74
C THR A 303 29.22 16.01 -13.07
N LYS A 304 29.55 17.26 -12.70
CA LYS A 304 28.56 18.26 -12.29
C LYS A 304 27.84 18.77 -13.54
N VAL A 305 26.53 18.63 -13.59
CA VAL A 305 25.68 19.16 -14.66
C VAL A 305 25.08 20.47 -14.13
N THR A 306 25.70 21.60 -14.48
CA THR A 306 25.32 22.94 -14.00
C THR A 306 24.22 23.60 -14.82
N ASP A 307 23.80 23.00 -15.93
CA ASP A 307 22.76 23.54 -16.82
C ASP A 307 21.63 22.51 -16.97
N ILE A 308 20.79 22.43 -15.93
CA ILE A 308 19.53 21.67 -16.00
C ILE A 308 18.44 22.62 -16.53
N THR A 309 18.63 23.16 -17.73
CA THR A 309 17.54 23.85 -18.44
C THR A 309 16.45 22.88 -18.88
N CYS A 310 16.73 21.57 -18.84
CA CYS A 310 15.78 20.52 -19.14
C CYS A 310 15.92 19.38 -18.12
N LEU A 311 14.93 19.23 -17.24
CA LEU A 311 14.83 18.05 -16.38
C LEU A 311 14.24 16.90 -17.20
N PRO A 312 14.91 15.73 -17.27
CA PRO A 312 14.36 14.60 -17.97
C PRO A 312 13.08 14.14 -17.27
N ASN A 313 12.01 13.96 -18.05
CA ASN A 313 10.77 13.37 -17.58
C ASN A 313 10.70 11.94 -18.09
N TRP A 314 11.31 11.04 -17.31
CA TRP A 314 11.40 9.62 -17.61
C TRP A 314 10.02 8.99 -17.52
N THR A 315 9.46 8.63 -18.68
CA THR A 315 8.28 7.77 -18.76
C THR A 315 8.74 6.34 -18.93
N ALA A 316 8.25 5.46 -18.06
CA ALA A 316 8.48 4.02 -18.17
C ALA A 316 7.68 3.44 -19.34
N TYR A 317 8.33 2.55 -20.09
CA TYR A 317 7.74 1.76 -21.15
C TYR A 317 8.10 0.31 -20.90
N GLN A 318 7.13 -0.59 -20.97
CA GLN A 318 7.39 -2.02 -20.86
C GLN A 318 7.49 -2.61 -22.27
N THR A 319 8.49 -3.44 -22.53
CA THR A 319 8.46 -4.28 -23.73
C THR A 319 7.33 -5.30 -23.61
N PRO A 320 6.71 -5.74 -24.72
CA PRO A 320 5.84 -6.91 -24.68
C PRO A 320 6.53 -8.09 -24.01
N CYS A 321 5.76 -8.95 -23.34
CA CYS A 321 6.28 -10.18 -22.78
C CYS A 321 6.86 -11.06 -23.90
N ASN A 322 8.09 -11.51 -23.73
CA ASN A 322 8.77 -12.35 -24.72
C ASN A 322 8.25 -13.80 -24.61
N SER A 323 7.71 -14.36 -25.69
CA SER A 323 7.11 -15.69 -25.71
C SER A 323 8.07 -16.87 -25.50
N THR A 324 9.38 -16.64 -25.53
CA THR A 324 10.40 -17.69 -25.40
C THR A 324 11.14 -17.60 -24.07
N THR A 325 11.35 -16.39 -23.57
CA THR A 325 12.08 -16.17 -22.31
C THR A 325 11.17 -15.76 -21.16
N GLU A 326 9.92 -15.42 -21.45
CA GLU A 326 8.93 -14.93 -20.49
C GLU A 326 9.46 -13.80 -19.62
N LYS A 327 10.15 -12.89 -20.30
CA LYS A 327 10.74 -11.70 -19.71
C LYS A 327 10.17 -10.47 -20.38
N SER A 328 9.93 -9.46 -19.58
CA SER A 328 9.61 -8.11 -20.04
C SER A 328 10.62 -7.14 -19.43
N THR A 329 11.03 -6.15 -20.21
CA THR A 329 11.96 -5.12 -19.76
C THR A 329 11.21 -3.80 -19.67
N THR A 330 11.18 -3.23 -18.48
CA THR A 330 10.77 -1.83 -18.26
C THR A 330 11.97 -0.94 -18.55
N TYR A 331 11.83 -0.09 -19.58
CA TYR A 331 12.84 0.84 -20.02
C TYR A 331 12.29 2.27 -20.04
N TYR A 332 13.17 3.26 -19.90
CA TYR A 332 12.75 4.63 -19.66
C TYR A 332 13.10 5.53 -20.85
N LYS A 333 12.14 6.34 -21.31
CA LYS A 333 12.40 7.41 -22.28
C LYS A 333 12.13 8.77 -21.64
N ASP A 334 13.06 9.69 -21.86
CA ASP A 334 12.87 11.07 -21.49
C ASP A 334 11.91 11.75 -22.48
N THR A 335 10.69 12.03 -22.02
CA THR A 335 9.67 12.72 -22.82
C THR A 335 9.99 14.19 -23.06
N ASN A 336 10.82 14.79 -22.22
CA ASN A 336 11.31 16.17 -22.38
C ASN A 336 12.49 16.25 -23.35
N LYS A 337 13.07 15.11 -23.77
CA LYS A 337 14.17 15.00 -24.74
C LYS A 337 15.38 15.88 -24.38
N CYS A 338 15.70 15.93 -23.10
CA CYS A 338 16.82 16.68 -22.56
C CYS A 338 18.19 16.16 -23.03
N GLY A 339 18.24 14.94 -23.59
CA GLY A 339 19.49 14.34 -24.08
C GLY A 339 20.45 13.91 -22.96
N LEU A 340 20.00 13.94 -21.71
CA LEU A 340 20.75 13.55 -20.52
C LEU A 340 20.66 12.03 -20.31
N ASN A 341 21.18 11.25 -21.26
CA ASN A 341 21.15 9.79 -21.19
C ASN A 341 21.88 9.23 -19.95
N SER A 342 22.80 9.99 -19.34
CA SER A 342 23.45 9.63 -18.08
C SER A 342 22.50 9.61 -16.89
N LEU A 343 21.34 10.26 -16.97
CA LEU A 343 20.32 10.30 -15.92
C LEU A 343 19.23 9.23 -16.10
N THR A 344 19.34 8.35 -17.10
CA THR A 344 18.31 7.34 -17.41
C THR A 344 18.23 6.33 -16.27
N PRO A 345 17.03 6.08 -15.68
CA PRO A 345 16.86 4.96 -14.75
C PRO A 345 17.25 3.65 -15.43
N VAL A 346 17.83 2.72 -14.67
CA VAL A 346 18.26 1.44 -15.23
C VAL A 346 17.05 0.62 -15.65
N ASN A 347 17.17 0.00 -16.82
CA ASN A 347 16.15 -0.89 -17.33
C ASN A 347 16.04 -2.10 -16.40
N VAL A 348 14.83 -2.37 -15.93
CA VAL A 348 14.55 -3.53 -15.07
C VAL A 348 13.96 -4.61 -15.96
N THR A 349 14.53 -5.81 -15.92
CA THR A 349 13.96 -6.98 -16.60
C THR A 349 13.39 -7.92 -15.55
N GLY A 350 12.09 -8.17 -15.62
CA GLY A 350 11.39 -9.12 -14.76
C GLY A 350 10.72 -10.21 -15.58
N TYR A 351 10.28 -11.25 -14.90
CA TYR A 351 9.47 -12.30 -15.50
C TYR A 351 8.06 -11.81 -15.81
N CYS A 352 7.40 -12.44 -16.77
CA CYS A 352 6.01 -12.17 -17.14
C CYS A 352 5.38 -13.42 -17.73
N ASP A 353 4.12 -13.68 -17.40
CA ASP A 353 3.33 -14.76 -17.97
C ASP A 353 2.96 -14.41 -19.44
N TYR A 354 3.60 -15.11 -20.39
CA TYR A 354 3.25 -14.97 -21.80
C TYR A 354 2.06 -15.86 -22.13
N GLY A 355 0.92 -15.23 -22.40
CA GLY A 355 -0.31 -15.94 -22.80
C GLY A 355 -1.35 -15.98 -21.69
N ASN A 356 -1.02 -15.49 -20.49
CA ASN A 356 -1.90 -15.46 -19.33
C ASN A 356 -2.38 -16.88 -18.96
N ASN A 357 -1.43 -17.83 -18.96
CA ASN A 357 -1.63 -19.25 -18.67
C ASN A 357 -1.27 -19.60 -17.22
N LYS A 358 -1.09 -18.58 -16.37
CA LYS A 358 -0.82 -18.66 -14.93
C LYS A 358 0.46 -19.39 -14.56
N ARG A 359 1.40 -19.49 -15.50
CA ARG A 359 2.75 -19.99 -15.26
C ARG A 359 3.79 -19.06 -15.86
N ILE A 360 4.99 -19.10 -15.30
CA ILE A 360 6.18 -18.49 -15.89
C ILE A 360 7.26 -19.55 -15.98
N GLY A 361 7.62 -19.91 -17.19
CA GLY A 361 8.57 -20.94 -17.56
C GLY A 361 7.90 -22.26 -17.90
N THR A 362 8.73 -23.28 -18.01
CA THR A 362 8.33 -24.69 -18.12
C THR A 362 9.03 -25.43 -16.98
N PRO A 363 8.58 -26.64 -16.59
CA PRO A 363 9.27 -27.45 -15.59
C PRO A 363 10.80 -27.57 -15.81
N ASN A 364 11.28 -27.65 -17.06
CA ASN A 364 12.71 -27.65 -17.40
C ASN A 364 13.46 -26.33 -17.07
N LYS A 365 12.81 -25.32 -16.48
CA LYS A 365 13.42 -24.08 -15.98
C LYS A 365 13.69 -24.10 -14.49
N ILE A 366 13.13 -25.07 -13.77
CA ILE A 366 13.46 -25.35 -12.39
C ILE A 366 14.97 -25.58 -12.29
N GLN A 367 15.62 -24.90 -11.34
CA GLN A 367 17.06 -24.97 -11.17
C GLN A 367 17.41 -26.16 -10.28
N GLU A 368 18.40 -26.94 -10.68
CA GLU A 368 18.87 -28.10 -9.92
C GLU A 368 20.33 -27.97 -9.51
N SER A 369 20.66 -28.50 -8.33
CA SER A 369 22.04 -28.69 -7.91
C SER A 369 22.23 -30.00 -7.16
N ASN A 370 23.41 -30.62 -7.33
CA ASN A 370 23.83 -31.87 -6.67
C ASN A 370 23.04 -33.14 -7.04
N PHE A 371 22.28 -33.13 -8.13
CA PHE A 371 21.70 -34.34 -8.72
C PHE A 371 22.79 -35.15 -9.46
N ASP A 372 22.77 -36.49 -9.32
CA ASP A 372 23.82 -37.37 -9.85
C ASP A 372 23.87 -37.43 -11.38
N GLU A 373 22.75 -37.15 -12.03
CA GLU A 373 22.62 -37.15 -13.48
C GLU A 373 22.04 -35.80 -13.91
N ALA A 374 22.80 -35.05 -14.71
CA ALA A 374 22.28 -33.85 -15.36
C ALA A 374 21.29 -34.30 -16.45
N GLY A 375 20.02 -34.42 -16.09
CA GLY A 375 18.93 -34.91 -16.92
C GLY A 375 17.63 -34.20 -16.53
N GLU A 376 17.07 -33.46 -17.49
CA GLU A 376 15.86 -32.63 -17.33
C GLU A 376 14.59 -33.48 -17.15
N ASN A 377 14.34 -34.03 -15.96
CA ASN A 377 13.14 -34.83 -15.72
C ASN A 377 12.30 -34.28 -14.55
N PHE A 378 12.17 -32.95 -14.46
CA PHE A 378 11.10 -32.39 -13.63
C PHE A 378 9.78 -32.51 -14.37
N GLU A 379 8.84 -33.21 -13.73
CA GLU A 379 7.45 -33.27 -14.17
C GLU A 379 6.60 -32.57 -13.11
N VAL A 380 5.60 -31.81 -13.55
CA VAL A 380 4.73 -31.05 -12.67
C VAL A 380 3.30 -31.45 -12.98
N PHE A 381 2.54 -31.73 -11.94
CA PHE A 381 1.12 -32.06 -12.01
C PHE A 381 0.36 -31.04 -11.17
N ILE A 382 -0.84 -30.70 -11.62
CA ILE A 382 -1.75 -29.82 -10.90
C ILE A 382 -3.03 -30.61 -10.66
N ASP A 383 -3.39 -30.83 -9.40
CA ASP A 383 -4.52 -31.66 -8.99
C ASP A 383 -4.47 -33.09 -9.58
N GLY A 384 -3.24 -33.60 -9.78
CA GLY A 384 -2.96 -34.90 -10.37
C GLY A 384 -3.09 -34.96 -11.90
N ASP A 385 -3.43 -33.86 -12.57
CA ASP A 385 -3.52 -33.76 -14.02
C ASP A 385 -2.20 -33.25 -14.65
N GLU A 386 -1.84 -33.84 -15.80
CA GLU A 386 -0.66 -33.47 -16.60
C GLU A 386 -0.82 -32.10 -17.29
N GLU A 387 0.30 -31.55 -17.77
CA GLU A 387 0.51 -30.16 -18.22
C GLU A 387 -0.50 -29.55 -19.22
N GLU A 388 -1.26 -30.37 -19.94
CA GLU A 388 -2.04 -29.93 -21.11
C GLU A 388 -3.32 -29.14 -20.80
N ASP A 389 -3.84 -29.13 -19.55
CA ASP A 389 -5.19 -28.57 -19.24
C ASP A 389 -5.26 -27.47 -18.15
N TRP A 390 -4.13 -26.90 -17.69
CA TRP A 390 -4.09 -25.95 -16.54
C TRP A 390 -4.74 -24.56 -16.76
N VAL A 391 -5.57 -24.36 -17.79
CA VAL A 391 -5.86 -23.00 -18.31
C VAL A 391 -7.16 -22.37 -17.79
N ASN A 392 -8.00 -23.04 -17.00
CA ASN A 392 -9.36 -22.52 -16.75
C ASN A 392 -9.90 -22.54 -15.31
N ASP A 393 -9.24 -23.19 -14.35
CA ASP A 393 -9.69 -23.09 -12.96
C ASP A 393 -8.87 -22.05 -12.19
N TYR A 394 -9.61 -21.27 -11.41
CA TYR A 394 -9.16 -20.08 -10.70
C TYR A 394 -9.30 -20.36 -9.19
N GLU A 395 -8.91 -21.54 -8.74
CA GLU A 395 -8.98 -21.93 -7.33
C GLU A 395 -7.58 -22.30 -6.82
N GLU A 396 -7.48 -22.56 -5.53
CA GLU A 396 -6.29 -23.09 -4.88
C GLU A 396 -6.11 -24.54 -5.34
N GLU A 397 -5.03 -24.82 -6.05
CA GLU A 397 -4.75 -26.13 -6.63
C GLU A 397 -3.54 -26.78 -5.95
N THR A 398 -3.50 -28.11 -5.92
CA THR A 398 -2.35 -28.87 -5.41
C THR A 398 -1.31 -29.02 -6.52
N VAL A 399 -0.14 -28.43 -6.34
CA VAL A 399 1.00 -28.57 -7.25
C VAL A 399 1.90 -29.69 -6.75
N GLU A 400 2.09 -30.72 -7.57
CA GLU A 400 3.00 -31.83 -7.31
C GLU A 400 4.21 -31.74 -8.26
N ILE A 401 5.42 -31.80 -7.73
CA ILE A 401 6.66 -31.79 -8.53
C ILE A 401 7.37 -33.13 -8.34
N TYR A 402 7.59 -33.81 -9.46
CA TYR A 402 8.28 -35.09 -9.55
C TYR A 402 9.67 -34.89 -10.16
N TYR A 403 10.61 -35.74 -9.75
CA TYR A 403 11.92 -35.88 -10.36
C TYR A 403 12.21 -37.36 -10.61
N ASP A 404 12.41 -37.76 -11.86
CA ASP A 404 12.60 -39.17 -12.25
C ASP A 404 11.48 -40.10 -11.73
N ASP A 405 10.21 -39.72 -11.95
CA ASP A 405 9.01 -40.42 -11.46
C ASP A 405 8.86 -40.47 -9.92
N GLU A 406 9.70 -39.74 -9.16
CA GLU A 406 9.62 -39.65 -7.70
C GLU A 406 9.03 -38.30 -7.28
N LEU A 407 7.91 -38.31 -6.54
CA LEU A 407 7.36 -37.10 -5.93
C LEU A 407 8.37 -36.53 -4.93
N ILE A 408 8.81 -35.29 -5.13
CA ILE A 408 9.81 -34.63 -4.27
C ILE A 408 9.21 -33.49 -3.44
N THR A 409 8.19 -32.80 -3.95
CA THR A 409 7.47 -31.76 -3.22
C THR A 409 6.02 -31.65 -3.68
N GLU A 410 5.15 -31.23 -2.77
CA GLU A 410 3.73 -30.96 -2.98
C GLU A 410 3.34 -29.71 -2.18
N PHE A 411 2.54 -28.81 -2.75
CA PHE A 411 2.07 -27.59 -2.08
C PHE A 411 0.79 -27.06 -2.70
N GLY A 412 -0.01 -26.32 -1.92
CA GLY A 412 -1.14 -25.56 -2.44
C GLY A 412 -0.66 -24.27 -3.09
N TRP A 413 -1.21 -23.93 -4.26
CA TRP A 413 -0.90 -22.67 -4.95
C TRP A 413 -2.17 -21.96 -5.44
N ASP A 414 -2.29 -20.68 -5.10
CA ASP A 414 -3.39 -19.83 -5.56
C ASP A 414 -3.02 -19.17 -6.90
N PHE A 415 -3.53 -19.75 -7.99
CA PHE A 415 -3.32 -19.22 -9.34
C PHE A 415 -4.16 -17.97 -9.66
N GLU A 416 -5.11 -17.55 -8.79
CA GLU A 416 -5.79 -16.25 -8.91
C GLU A 416 -4.83 -15.10 -8.61
N ASP A 417 -4.08 -15.25 -7.52
CA ASP A 417 -3.21 -14.21 -6.96
C ASP A 417 -1.97 -13.98 -7.83
N GLU A 418 -1.21 -15.04 -8.15
CA GLU A 418 0.01 -14.92 -8.95
C GLU A 418 0.37 -16.17 -9.77
N PRO A 419 1.04 -16.00 -10.93
CA PRO A 419 1.47 -17.14 -11.74
C PRO A 419 2.66 -17.86 -11.09
N LEU A 420 2.65 -19.21 -11.13
CA LEU A 420 3.76 -20.02 -10.62
C LEU A 420 5.02 -19.84 -11.48
N ASN A 421 6.13 -19.41 -10.88
CA ASN A 421 7.36 -19.07 -11.59
C ASN A 421 8.46 -20.13 -11.48
N PHE A 422 8.53 -21.03 -12.45
CA PHE A 422 9.53 -22.09 -12.53
C PHE A 422 10.98 -21.60 -12.63
N TYR A 423 11.22 -20.33 -13.01
CA TYR A 423 12.58 -19.79 -13.03
C TYR A 423 13.14 -19.48 -11.63
N GLU A 424 12.26 -19.33 -10.64
CA GLU A 424 12.61 -18.97 -9.26
C GLU A 424 12.72 -20.21 -8.37
N ILE A 425 12.07 -21.31 -8.75
CA ILE A 425 12.15 -22.58 -8.04
C ILE A 425 13.54 -23.20 -8.19
N LYS A 426 14.15 -23.58 -7.06
CA LYS A 426 15.39 -24.35 -7.04
C LYS A 426 15.29 -25.55 -6.10
N PHE A 427 15.86 -26.66 -6.53
CA PHE A 427 16.04 -27.84 -5.70
C PHE A 427 17.52 -28.16 -5.51
N GLN A 428 17.88 -28.53 -4.28
CA GLN A 428 19.15 -29.19 -3.98
C GLN A 428 18.88 -30.52 -3.31
N ARG A 429 19.33 -31.60 -3.95
CA ARG A 429 19.08 -32.97 -3.49
C ARG A 429 20.41 -33.66 -3.20
N GLN A 430 20.38 -34.64 -2.30
CA GLN A 430 21.57 -35.45 -2.02
C GLN A 430 22.01 -36.26 -3.24
N SER A 431 23.32 -36.38 -3.42
CA SER A 431 23.89 -37.33 -4.38
C SER A 431 23.80 -38.78 -3.88
N SER A 432 23.90 -39.73 -4.79
CA SER A 432 23.85 -41.18 -4.59
C SER A 432 24.96 -41.66 -3.66
N THR A 433 26.05 -40.90 -3.57
CA THR A 433 27.22 -41.20 -2.74
C THR A 433 27.09 -40.72 -1.30
N LYS A 434 26.12 -39.84 -1.00
CA LYS A 434 25.85 -39.35 0.35
C LYS A 434 25.25 -40.45 1.21
N LYS A 435 25.61 -40.43 2.50
CA LYS A 435 25.17 -41.44 3.49
C LYS A 435 23.83 -41.10 4.15
N TYR A 436 23.33 -39.90 3.91
CA TYR A 436 22.07 -39.37 4.43
C TYR A 436 21.33 -38.70 3.28
N GLY A 437 20.00 -38.62 3.40
CA GLY A 437 19.20 -37.78 2.54
C GLY A 437 19.18 -36.32 2.94
N TYR A 438 18.95 -35.44 1.97
CA TYR A 438 18.49 -34.08 2.22
C TYR A 438 17.75 -33.58 0.98
N LEU A 439 16.86 -32.62 1.18
CA LEU A 439 16.21 -31.86 0.11
C LEU A 439 16.11 -30.40 0.58
N ILE A 440 16.58 -29.49 -0.26
CA ILE A 440 16.44 -28.04 -0.08
C ILE A 440 15.55 -27.52 -1.21
N VAL A 441 14.49 -26.80 -0.87
CA VAL A 441 13.56 -26.18 -1.83
C VAL A 441 13.54 -24.67 -1.62
N GLU A 442 13.88 -23.93 -2.68
CA GLU A 442 13.86 -22.46 -2.72
C GLU A 442 12.82 -21.99 -3.75
N GLY A 443 12.28 -20.79 -3.56
CA GLY A 443 11.46 -20.10 -4.57
C GLY A 443 9.99 -20.53 -4.64
N ILE A 444 9.47 -21.15 -3.57
CA ILE A 444 8.05 -21.47 -3.39
C ILE A 444 7.61 -20.81 -2.08
N ASP A 445 6.77 -19.79 -2.17
CA ASP A 445 6.24 -19.02 -1.03
C ASP A 445 4.85 -19.56 -0.62
N ALA A 446 4.83 -20.83 -0.21
CA ALA A 446 3.63 -21.53 0.24
C ALA A 446 4.02 -22.64 1.23
N GLU A 447 3.13 -22.96 2.17
CA GLU A 447 3.29 -24.13 3.04
C GLU A 447 3.39 -25.39 2.18
N LYS A 448 4.43 -26.19 2.38
CA LYS A 448 4.73 -27.33 1.51
C LYS A 448 5.03 -28.61 2.26
N THR A 449 4.88 -29.71 1.53
CA THR A 449 5.27 -31.05 1.93
C THR A 449 6.43 -31.51 1.03
N ILE A 450 7.52 -31.97 1.64
CA ILE A 450 8.68 -32.46 0.89
C ILE A 450 9.01 -33.92 1.23
N TYR A 451 9.61 -34.61 0.27
CA TYR A 451 9.92 -36.04 0.36
C TYR A 451 11.44 -36.27 0.32
N VAL A 452 12.03 -36.55 1.48
CA VAL A 452 13.49 -36.73 1.64
C VAL A 452 13.85 -38.21 1.63
N ASN A 453 14.76 -38.65 0.77
CA ASN A 453 15.16 -40.07 0.78
C ASN A 453 15.76 -40.47 2.13
N LYS A 454 15.25 -41.54 2.69
CA LYS A 454 15.80 -42.23 3.83
C LYS A 454 16.95 -43.13 3.38
N LYS A 455 18.19 -42.63 3.41
CA LYS A 455 19.39 -43.41 3.01
C LYS A 455 19.82 -44.38 4.10
N ASN A 456 19.57 -44.07 5.37
CA ASN A 456 19.81 -44.98 6.48
C ASN A 456 18.49 -45.60 6.97
N SER A 457 18.32 -46.90 6.71
CA SER A 457 17.10 -47.63 7.08
C SER A 457 16.78 -47.63 8.58
N THR A 458 17.78 -47.43 9.45
CA THR A 458 17.60 -47.33 10.90
C THR A 458 17.37 -45.91 11.39
N SER A 459 17.52 -44.89 10.54
CA SER A 459 17.20 -43.51 10.93
C SER A 459 15.70 -43.36 11.16
N SER A 460 15.35 -42.49 12.08
CA SER A 460 13.98 -42.06 12.35
C SER A 460 13.94 -40.58 12.76
N LEU A 461 14.99 -39.83 12.41
CA LEU A 461 15.18 -38.45 12.79
C LEU A 461 15.54 -37.65 11.55
N ILE A 462 15.00 -36.44 11.49
CA ILE A 462 15.39 -35.42 10.52
C ILE A 462 15.82 -34.16 11.28
N CYS A 463 16.66 -33.38 10.63
CA CYS A 463 16.97 -32.01 11.00
C CYS A 463 16.30 -31.10 9.98
N VAL A 464 15.51 -30.15 10.46
CA VAL A 464 14.78 -29.18 9.65
C VAL A 464 15.38 -27.80 9.92
N GLU A 465 15.74 -27.10 8.85
CA GLU A 465 16.04 -25.67 8.85
C GLU A 465 14.98 -25.01 7.97
N ASP A 466 13.97 -24.45 8.62
CA ASP A 466 12.84 -23.78 7.98
C ASP A 466 13.08 -22.27 7.93
N SER A 467 14.00 -21.83 7.07
CA SER A 467 14.39 -20.42 6.94
C SER A 467 14.69 -19.99 5.50
N GLU A 468 14.30 -18.76 5.14
CA GLU A 468 14.61 -18.08 3.85
C GLU A 468 16.10 -18.05 3.51
N SER A 469 17.00 -18.09 4.50
CA SER A 469 18.44 -18.06 4.26
C SER A 469 19.05 -19.41 3.89
N THR A 470 18.24 -20.48 3.84
CA THR A 470 18.72 -21.84 3.58
C THR A 470 18.92 -22.04 2.09
N ASP A 471 20.15 -21.88 1.62
CA ASP A 471 20.53 -22.01 0.21
C ASP A 471 21.60 -23.09 -0.02
N SER A 472 21.98 -23.83 1.02
CA SER A 472 23.00 -24.87 0.94
C SER A 472 22.83 -25.96 1.99
N GLU A 473 23.28 -27.17 1.65
CA GLU A 473 23.43 -28.28 2.62
C GLU A 473 24.27 -27.88 3.84
N ASN A 474 25.21 -26.95 3.68
CA ASN A 474 26.08 -26.50 4.76
C ASN A 474 25.39 -25.58 5.76
N ASP A 475 24.25 -25.00 5.40
CA ASP A 475 23.45 -24.18 6.32
C ASP A 475 22.81 -25.07 7.38
N ILE A 476 22.46 -26.30 6.99
CA ILE A 476 22.02 -27.35 7.91
C ILE A 476 23.24 -28.03 8.55
N SER A 477 23.50 -27.67 9.79
CA SER A 477 24.52 -28.21 10.67
C SER A 477 24.50 -29.73 10.75
N ASN A 478 25.62 -30.29 11.19
CA ASN A 478 25.74 -31.74 11.31
C ASN A 478 25.10 -32.29 12.58
N ASP A 479 24.99 -31.44 13.61
CA ASP A 479 24.49 -31.81 14.94
C ASP A 479 23.06 -31.32 15.20
N CYS A 480 22.48 -30.57 14.26
CA CYS A 480 21.15 -29.96 14.34
C CYS A 480 21.01 -29.06 15.60
N ASP A 481 21.98 -28.19 15.81
CA ASP A 481 22.15 -27.40 17.03
C ASP A 481 22.22 -25.87 16.81
N GLN A 482 21.97 -25.40 15.58
CA GLN A 482 21.84 -23.98 15.30
C GLN A 482 20.47 -23.45 15.75
N GLY A 483 20.36 -22.13 15.95
CA GLY A 483 19.19 -21.52 16.58
C GLY A 483 17.88 -21.58 15.77
N SER A 484 17.96 -21.91 14.49
CA SER A 484 16.85 -22.07 13.55
C SER A 484 16.60 -23.52 13.14
N GLU A 485 17.36 -24.46 13.71
CA GLU A 485 17.27 -25.88 13.39
C GLU A 485 16.40 -26.64 14.40
N GLU A 486 15.60 -27.57 13.89
CA GLU A 486 14.70 -28.41 14.68
C GLU A 486 14.91 -29.89 14.39
N ILE A 487 15.13 -30.68 15.44
CA ILE A 487 15.19 -32.14 15.33
C ILE A 487 13.77 -32.70 15.45
N VAL A 488 13.28 -33.30 14.36
CA VAL A 488 11.95 -33.94 14.33
C VAL A 488 12.11 -35.46 14.29
N SER A 489 11.35 -36.15 15.14
CA SER A 489 11.28 -37.62 15.14
C SER A 489 10.16 -38.10 14.23
N CYS A 490 10.45 -39.06 13.36
CA CYS A 490 9.54 -39.61 12.37
C CYS A 490 9.22 -41.10 12.69
N PRO A 491 7.94 -41.49 12.82
CA PRO A 491 6.76 -40.64 12.76
C PRO A 491 6.64 -39.75 14.01
N GLY A 492 6.12 -38.53 13.84
CA GLY A 492 5.93 -37.56 14.91
C GLY A 492 5.85 -36.13 14.40
N SER A 493 5.76 -35.18 15.32
CA SER A 493 5.64 -33.75 15.03
C SER A 493 6.43 -32.96 16.06
N GLU A 494 7.00 -31.84 15.65
CA GLU A 494 7.57 -30.82 16.53
C GLU A 494 7.16 -29.45 15.98
N GLY A 495 6.59 -28.59 16.83
CA GLY A 495 5.99 -27.33 16.37
C GLY A 495 4.85 -27.57 15.37
N ASP A 496 4.92 -26.86 14.25
CA ASP A 496 4.00 -26.98 13.11
C ASP A 496 4.50 -27.99 12.06
N ILE A 497 5.68 -28.60 12.29
CA ILE A 497 6.29 -29.56 11.37
C ILE A 497 5.82 -30.98 11.72
N ASP A 498 5.21 -31.63 10.75
CA ASP A 498 4.80 -33.02 10.82
C ASP A 498 5.75 -33.90 9.99
N CYS A 499 6.16 -35.05 10.53
CA CYS A 499 7.01 -36.00 9.82
C CYS A 499 6.45 -37.43 9.88
N GLU A 500 6.37 -38.07 8.71
CA GLU A 500 6.01 -39.47 8.54
C GLU A 500 7.09 -40.25 7.78
N ILE A 501 7.10 -41.59 7.92
CA ILE A 501 7.98 -42.46 7.13
C ILE A 501 7.11 -43.24 6.13
N GLU A 502 7.22 -42.88 4.85
CA GLU A 502 6.54 -43.54 3.75
C GLU A 502 7.55 -44.34 2.90
N GLY A 503 7.65 -45.64 3.16
CA GLY A 503 8.59 -46.52 2.45
C GLY A 503 10.06 -46.13 2.68
N SER A 504 10.71 -45.60 1.64
CA SER A 504 12.10 -45.11 1.66
C SER A 504 12.22 -43.59 1.78
N TYR A 505 11.16 -42.90 2.20
CA TYR A 505 11.12 -41.44 2.31
C TYR A 505 10.72 -41.00 3.71
N PHE A 506 11.25 -39.86 4.12
CA PHE A 506 10.64 -39.00 5.13
C PHE A 506 9.71 -38.04 4.41
N LYS A 507 8.43 -38.08 4.75
CA LYS A 507 7.42 -37.12 4.27
C LYS A 507 7.28 -36.05 5.35
N VAL A 508 7.61 -34.80 5.00
CA VAL A 508 7.73 -33.70 5.97
C VAL A 508 6.84 -32.56 5.50
N SER A 509 5.84 -32.21 6.30
CA SER A 509 4.83 -31.18 5.99
C SER A 509 4.84 -30.06 7.03
N GLY A 510 4.18 -28.94 6.72
CA GLY A 510 4.16 -27.74 7.57
C GLY A 510 5.39 -26.85 7.40
N LEU A 511 5.97 -26.82 6.19
CA LEU A 511 7.23 -26.12 5.89
C LEU A 511 7.00 -24.84 5.06
N ASP A 512 7.40 -23.67 5.58
CA ASP A 512 7.28 -22.37 4.87
C ASP A 512 8.47 -22.11 3.94
N HIS A 513 9.65 -22.52 4.37
CA HIS A 513 10.92 -22.71 3.66
C HIS A 513 11.34 -24.18 3.85
N SER A 514 12.36 -24.69 3.15
CA SER A 514 12.48 -26.17 3.10
C SER A 514 13.88 -26.68 2.98
N GLY A 515 14.69 -26.53 4.03
CA GLY A 515 15.89 -27.33 4.20
C GLY A 515 15.64 -28.51 5.15
N VAL A 516 15.57 -29.75 4.63
CA VAL A 516 15.44 -30.94 5.48
C VAL A 516 16.56 -31.92 5.19
N LYS A 517 17.15 -32.47 6.26
CA LYS A 517 18.27 -33.41 6.22
C LYS A 517 18.00 -34.61 7.12
N GLU A 518 18.24 -35.81 6.64
CA GLU A 518 18.22 -37.03 7.46
C GLU A 518 19.31 -36.94 8.55
N PHE A 519 18.88 -37.02 9.81
CA PHE A 519 19.77 -36.87 10.94
C PHE A 519 20.29 -38.23 11.41
N LEU A 520 21.61 -38.42 11.31
CA LEU A 520 22.29 -39.67 11.69
C LEU A 520 22.79 -39.67 13.14
N GLY A 521 22.63 -38.56 13.86
CA GLY A 521 23.00 -38.49 15.27
C GLY A 521 22.17 -39.45 16.11
N SER A 522 22.73 -39.88 17.24
CA SER A 522 21.84 -40.31 18.31
C SER A 522 21.01 -39.10 18.69
N ALA A 523 19.68 -39.21 18.65
CA ALA A 523 18.83 -38.21 19.31
C ALA A 523 19.52 -37.85 20.63
N PRO A 524 19.63 -36.56 21.00
CA PRO A 524 20.04 -36.23 22.36
C PRO A 524 19.25 -37.12 23.31
N ALA A 525 19.77 -37.46 24.48
CA ALA A 525 18.97 -38.17 25.48
C ALA A 525 17.86 -37.20 25.92
N ILE A 526 16.87 -37.00 25.05
CA ILE A 526 15.69 -36.21 25.24
C ILE A 526 15.03 -36.99 26.35
N THR A 527 15.06 -36.40 27.53
CA THR A 527 14.27 -36.90 28.63
C THR A 527 12.85 -36.72 28.14
N TYR A 528 12.29 -37.77 27.51
CA TYR A 528 11.00 -37.71 26.85
C TYR A 528 10.06 -36.95 27.75
N CYS A 529 9.66 -35.76 27.31
CA CYS A 529 8.69 -35.00 28.03
C CYS A 529 7.39 -35.76 27.83
N THR A 530 7.10 -36.66 28.76
CA THR A 530 5.85 -37.42 28.73
C THR A 530 4.76 -36.42 29.11
N PRO A 531 3.87 -36.05 28.16
CA PRO A 531 2.88 -35.02 28.42
C PRO A 531 1.96 -35.46 29.56
N ILE A 532 1.65 -34.54 30.45
CA ILE A 532 0.67 -34.76 31.51
C ILE A 532 -0.57 -33.95 31.14
N TRP A 533 -1.47 -34.58 30.40
CA TRP A 533 -2.71 -33.97 29.98
C TRP A 533 -3.66 -33.74 31.16
N THR A 534 -4.04 -32.49 31.34
CA THR A 534 -5.15 -32.07 32.18
C THR A 534 -6.31 -31.67 31.29
N TYR A 535 -7.49 -32.21 31.56
CA TYR A 535 -8.69 -31.96 30.75
C TYR A 535 -9.64 -31.05 31.52
N GLY A 536 -10.14 -30.02 30.84
CA GLY A 536 -11.25 -29.21 31.33
C GLY A 536 -12.55 -30.00 31.39
N ALA A 537 -13.56 -29.40 32.01
CA ALA A 537 -14.93 -29.91 31.93
C ALA A 537 -15.43 -29.83 30.47
N TRP A 538 -16.29 -30.77 30.09
CA TRP A 538 -17.04 -30.66 28.85
C TRP A 538 -17.95 -29.43 28.87
N SER A 539 -18.02 -28.73 27.73
CA SER A 539 -18.98 -27.67 27.50
C SER A 539 -20.42 -28.22 27.53
N ALA A 540 -21.40 -27.32 27.59
CA ALA A 540 -22.78 -27.74 27.40
C ALA A 540 -22.95 -28.32 25.98
N CYS A 541 -23.80 -29.34 25.86
CA CYS A 541 -24.15 -29.90 24.56
C CYS A 541 -24.76 -28.81 23.67
N ASP A 542 -24.20 -28.62 22.49
CA ASP A 542 -24.72 -27.68 21.49
C ASP A 542 -25.93 -28.26 20.74
N ALA A 543 -26.53 -27.45 19.88
CA ALA A 543 -27.70 -27.85 19.10
C ALA A 543 -27.40 -28.92 18.03
N THR A 544 -26.14 -29.17 17.67
CA THR A 544 -25.72 -30.23 16.74
C THR A 544 -25.43 -31.55 17.46
N GLY A 545 -25.52 -31.56 18.80
CA GLY A 545 -25.34 -32.74 19.63
C GLY A 545 -23.88 -33.01 19.96
N HIS A 546 -23.04 -31.98 20.00
CA HIS A 546 -21.62 -32.06 20.30
C HIS A 546 -21.27 -31.20 21.52
N GLN A 547 -20.26 -31.63 22.26
CA GLN A 547 -19.65 -30.85 23.33
C GLN A 547 -18.13 -30.96 23.20
N THR A 548 -17.44 -29.92 23.64
CA THR A 548 -15.99 -29.76 23.54
C THR A 548 -15.39 -29.55 24.92
N ARG A 549 -14.13 -29.92 25.12
CA ARG A 549 -13.37 -29.60 26.33
C ARG A 549 -11.98 -29.13 25.96
N THR A 550 -11.32 -28.39 26.84
CA THR A 550 -9.91 -28.04 26.67
C THR A 550 -9.03 -29.19 27.17
N ALA A 551 -7.86 -29.34 26.55
CA ALA A 551 -6.79 -30.20 27.03
C ALA A 551 -5.51 -29.36 27.13
N THR A 552 -4.89 -29.37 28.31
CA THR A 552 -3.66 -28.61 28.57
C THR A 552 -2.59 -29.59 29.02
N ASP A 553 -1.45 -29.59 28.33
CA ASP A 553 -0.29 -30.34 28.77
C ASP A 553 0.40 -29.57 29.91
N ALA A 554 0.33 -30.11 31.13
CA ALA A 554 0.91 -29.50 32.32
C ALA A 554 2.44 -29.44 32.29
N ARG A 555 3.09 -30.13 31.36
CA ARG A 555 4.54 -30.10 31.17
C ARG A 555 4.99 -29.34 29.94
N SER A 556 4.06 -28.81 29.15
CA SER A 556 4.34 -28.06 27.93
C SER A 556 5.32 -28.80 27.00
N CYS A 557 5.10 -30.10 26.81
CA CYS A 557 5.97 -30.98 26.04
C CYS A 557 5.82 -30.83 24.51
N GLY A 558 4.95 -29.94 24.02
CA GLY A 558 4.73 -29.71 22.59
C GLY A 558 3.97 -30.82 21.84
N THR A 559 4.04 -32.07 22.28
CA THR A 559 3.43 -33.20 21.56
C THR A 559 1.91 -33.33 21.80
N THR A 560 1.16 -33.83 20.81
CA THR A 560 -0.26 -34.26 20.95
C THR A 560 -0.40 -35.75 21.31
N THR A 561 0.71 -36.49 21.36
CA THR A 561 0.71 -37.94 21.60
C THR A 561 0.08 -38.26 22.96
N GLY A 562 -0.85 -39.22 22.97
CA GLY A 562 -1.59 -39.62 24.18
C GLY A 562 -2.70 -38.64 24.61
N ARG A 563 -2.97 -37.58 23.84
CA ARG A 563 -4.13 -36.70 24.05
C ARG A 563 -5.41 -37.43 23.67
N GLN A 564 -6.37 -37.48 24.59
CA GLN A 564 -7.72 -38.00 24.33
C GLN A 564 -8.52 -37.02 23.48
N ALA A 565 -9.52 -37.51 22.78
CA ALA A 565 -10.46 -36.68 22.03
C ALA A 565 -11.03 -35.54 22.90
N ILE A 566 -11.03 -34.34 22.32
CA ILE A 566 -11.53 -33.10 22.93
C ILE A 566 -12.94 -32.73 22.44
N THR A 567 -13.55 -33.59 21.61
CA THR A 567 -14.93 -33.48 21.12
C THR A 567 -15.64 -34.81 21.34
N GLN A 568 -16.88 -34.78 21.83
CA GLN A 568 -17.73 -35.97 21.95
C GLN A 568 -19.19 -35.66 21.65
N THR A 569 -19.95 -36.69 21.27
CA THR A 569 -21.39 -36.58 21.05
C THR A 569 -22.16 -36.55 22.38
N CYS A 570 -23.29 -35.85 22.39
CA CYS A 570 -24.16 -35.68 23.55
C CYS A 570 -25.61 -35.44 23.13
N THR A 571 -26.55 -35.56 24.06
CA THR A 571 -27.97 -35.28 23.81
C THR A 571 -28.28 -33.83 24.15
N TYR A 572 -28.55 -33.01 23.13
CA TYR A 572 -29.00 -31.64 23.32
C TYR A 572 -30.37 -31.62 23.99
N VAL A 573 -30.47 -30.96 25.15
CA VAL A 573 -31.73 -30.67 25.81
C VAL A 573 -32.04 -29.20 25.57
N ALA A 574 -33.02 -28.93 24.71
CA ALA A 574 -33.43 -27.56 24.42
C ALA A 574 -33.89 -26.84 25.71
N PRO A 575 -33.40 -25.63 26.00
CA PRO A 575 -33.85 -24.86 27.16
C PRO A 575 -35.36 -24.62 27.11
N GLN A 576 -36.06 -24.83 28.23
CA GLN A 576 -37.50 -24.61 28.31
C GLN A 576 -37.81 -23.11 28.14
N VAL A 577 -38.62 -22.76 27.14
CA VAL A 577 -38.93 -21.36 26.80
C VAL A 577 -39.78 -20.74 27.90
N CYS A 578 -39.28 -19.67 28.53
CA CYS A 578 -40.03 -18.84 29.48
C CYS A 578 -40.81 -17.78 28.70
N THR A 579 -42.15 -17.84 28.77
CA THR A 579 -43.02 -16.83 28.14
C THR A 579 -43.33 -15.73 29.16
N PRO A 580 -42.85 -14.48 28.96
CA PRO A 580 -43.01 -13.40 29.95
C PRO A 580 -44.48 -12.97 30.08
N SER A 581 -44.90 -12.60 31.29
CA SER A 581 -46.26 -12.12 31.59
C SER A 581 -46.19 -10.74 32.23
N TRP A 582 -46.51 -9.70 31.44
CA TRP A 582 -46.32 -8.31 31.83
C TRP A 582 -47.55 -7.72 32.52
N THR A 583 -47.31 -7.04 33.65
CA THR A 583 -48.26 -6.14 34.31
C THR A 583 -47.73 -4.70 34.21
N TYR A 584 -48.62 -3.73 33.99
CA TYR A 584 -48.26 -2.32 33.79
C TYR A 584 -48.87 -1.45 34.89
N SER A 585 -48.12 -0.47 35.39
CA SER A 585 -48.66 0.56 36.28
C SER A 585 -49.49 1.59 35.51
N GLU A 586 -50.28 2.39 36.24
CA GLU A 586 -50.91 3.59 35.69
C GLU A 586 -49.86 4.60 35.20
N TRP A 587 -50.28 5.48 34.28
CA TRP A 587 -49.44 6.54 33.73
C TRP A 587 -49.23 7.66 34.75
N THR A 588 -47.98 8.13 34.88
CA THR A 588 -47.59 9.15 35.86
C THR A 588 -46.85 10.30 35.16
N PRO A 589 -47.12 11.57 35.52
CA PRO A 589 -48.18 12.05 36.41
C PRO A 589 -49.58 11.94 35.79
N GLU A 590 -50.62 11.88 36.62
CA GLU A 590 -52.02 11.70 36.18
C GLU A 590 -52.50 12.85 35.26
N GLU A 591 -52.10 14.08 35.55
CA GLU A 591 -52.28 15.23 34.66
C GLU A 591 -51.09 15.37 33.71
N CYS A 592 -51.38 15.67 32.44
CA CYS A 592 -50.33 15.80 31.44
C CYS A 592 -49.36 16.95 31.78
N PRO A 593 -48.08 16.67 32.03
CA PRO A 593 -47.11 17.70 32.35
C PRO A 593 -46.81 18.55 31.11
N LYS A 594 -46.34 19.79 31.30
CA LYS A 594 -46.09 20.76 30.21
C LYS A 594 -45.11 20.29 29.11
N ASN A 595 -44.33 19.24 29.38
CA ASN A 595 -43.44 18.62 28.40
C ASN A 595 -44.16 17.60 27.49
N GLY A 596 -45.45 17.37 27.71
CA GLY A 596 -46.32 16.54 26.88
C GLY A 596 -46.07 15.04 27.00
N LYS A 597 -45.47 14.54 28.09
CA LYS A 597 -45.11 13.11 28.23
C LYS A 597 -45.48 12.50 29.57
N GLN A 598 -46.06 11.31 29.55
CA GLN A 598 -46.30 10.48 30.73
C GLN A 598 -45.46 9.19 30.66
N THR A 599 -45.13 8.64 31.83
CA THR A 599 -44.37 7.38 31.95
C THR A 599 -45.14 6.36 32.79
N ARG A 600 -44.96 5.07 32.49
CA ARG A 600 -45.43 3.95 33.34
C ARG A 600 -44.34 2.91 33.51
N THR A 601 -44.49 2.05 34.50
CA THR A 601 -43.58 0.93 34.74
C THR A 601 -44.22 -0.39 34.31
N ALA A 602 -43.41 -1.38 33.91
CA ALA A 602 -43.86 -2.73 33.61
C ALA A 602 -43.07 -3.75 34.41
N THR A 603 -43.76 -4.71 34.98
CA THR A 603 -43.17 -5.81 35.78
C THR A 603 -43.49 -7.13 35.10
N ASP A 604 -42.47 -7.92 34.80
CA ASP A 604 -42.64 -9.30 34.33
C ASP A 604 -42.90 -10.19 35.54
N THR A 605 -44.13 -10.64 35.65
CA THR A 605 -44.61 -11.44 36.78
C THR A 605 -44.00 -12.84 36.81
N MET A 606 -43.39 -13.29 35.70
CA MET A 606 -42.74 -14.60 35.59
C MET A 606 -41.21 -14.52 35.69
N ASN A 607 -40.63 -13.32 35.82
CA ASN A 607 -39.18 -13.09 35.92
C ASN A 607 -38.36 -13.80 34.81
N CYS A 608 -38.85 -13.81 33.57
CA CYS A 608 -38.18 -14.46 32.44
C CYS A 608 -36.91 -13.73 31.96
N GLY A 609 -36.60 -12.54 32.49
CA GLY A 609 -35.36 -11.80 32.17
C GLY A 609 -35.28 -11.21 30.76
N THR A 610 -36.35 -11.27 29.98
CA THR A 610 -36.44 -10.72 28.62
C THR A 610 -37.29 -9.46 28.58
N THR A 611 -37.05 -8.58 27.60
CA THR A 611 -37.93 -7.42 27.27
C THR A 611 -38.82 -7.69 26.06
N ALA A 612 -38.70 -8.87 25.45
CA ALA A 612 -39.53 -9.27 24.32
C ALA A 612 -41.02 -9.30 24.70
N GLY A 613 -41.86 -8.68 23.86
CA GLY A 613 -43.30 -8.55 24.11
C GLY A 613 -43.70 -7.43 25.09
N ARG A 614 -42.75 -6.64 25.62
CA ARG A 614 -43.03 -5.49 26.48
C ARG A 614 -43.52 -4.29 25.66
N GLN A 615 -44.66 -3.71 26.04
CA GLN A 615 -45.19 -2.49 25.43
C GLN A 615 -44.38 -1.25 25.82
N SER A 616 -44.55 -0.14 25.07
CA SER A 616 -43.90 1.13 25.37
C SER A 616 -44.25 1.64 26.79
N LEU A 617 -43.23 2.18 27.47
CA LEU A 617 -43.31 2.78 28.80
C LEU A 617 -43.45 4.30 28.78
N MET A 618 -43.50 4.90 27.58
CA MET A 618 -43.68 6.33 27.36
C MET A 618 -44.82 6.58 26.36
N GLN A 619 -45.66 7.57 26.65
CA GLN A 619 -46.67 8.08 25.73
C GLN A 619 -46.70 9.61 25.76
N ASP A 620 -47.08 10.21 24.63
CA ASP A 620 -47.30 11.65 24.54
C ASP A 620 -48.74 11.99 24.98
N CYS A 621 -48.93 13.18 25.58
CA CYS A 621 -50.22 13.70 26.04
C CYS A 621 -50.31 15.23 25.80
N GLU A 622 -51.52 15.79 25.77
CA GLU A 622 -51.76 17.24 25.55
C GLU A 622 -52.35 17.90 26.81
N SER A 623 -51.82 19.07 27.21
CA SER A 623 -52.28 19.82 28.39
C SER A 623 -53.28 20.93 28.02
N GLU A 624 -54.47 20.96 28.62
CA GLU A 624 -55.45 22.04 28.41
C GLU A 624 -55.02 23.35 29.13
N THR A 625 -54.67 24.39 28.37
CA THR A 625 -54.29 25.69 28.95
C THR A 625 -55.50 26.58 29.24
N SER A 626 -55.66 26.92 30.53
CA SER A 626 -56.66 27.84 31.08
C SER A 626 -56.64 29.25 30.46
N SER A 627 -57.83 29.73 30.08
CA SER A 627 -58.18 30.89 29.26
C SER A 627 -58.08 32.26 29.97
N THR A 628 -56.95 32.57 30.61
CA THR A 628 -56.71 33.90 31.23
C THR A 628 -55.58 34.70 30.57
N MET A 629 -54.68 34.05 29.81
CA MET A 629 -53.61 34.72 29.04
C MET A 629 -54.07 35.33 27.70
N MET A 630 -55.19 34.89 27.14
CA MET A 630 -55.75 35.48 25.91
C MET A 630 -56.34 36.88 26.14
N ILE A 631 -56.88 37.18 27.32
CA ILE A 631 -57.49 38.49 27.63
C ILE A 631 -56.41 39.58 27.78
N LEU A 632 -55.25 39.24 28.34
CA LEU A 632 -54.12 40.17 28.49
C LEU A 632 -53.45 40.50 27.14
N VAL A 633 -53.37 39.52 26.23
CA VAL A 633 -52.88 39.72 24.85
C VAL A 633 -53.86 40.58 24.05
N VAL A 634 -55.17 40.41 24.21
CA VAL A 634 -56.17 41.25 23.53
C VAL A 634 -56.12 42.71 24.03
N ILE A 635 -55.89 42.96 25.32
CA ILE A 635 -55.74 44.32 25.85
C ILE A 635 -54.47 44.99 25.32
N ILE A 636 -53.35 44.26 25.25
CA ILE A 636 -52.09 44.79 24.67
C ILE A 636 -52.25 45.06 23.17
N ILE A 637 -52.93 44.17 22.43
CA ILE A 637 -53.25 44.36 21.02
C ILE A 637 -54.16 45.58 20.83
N LEU A 638 -55.16 45.80 21.69
CA LEU A 638 -56.02 46.98 21.62
C LEU A 638 -55.26 48.27 21.91
N VAL A 639 -54.32 48.29 22.86
CA VAL A 639 -53.45 49.46 23.15
C VAL A 639 -52.49 49.72 21.98
N VAL A 640 -51.92 48.68 21.38
CA VAL A 640 -51.05 48.80 20.19
C VAL A 640 -51.84 49.24 18.96
N ILE A 641 -53.10 48.80 18.80
CA ILE A 641 -53.99 49.29 17.75
C ILE A 641 -54.40 50.74 18.02
N LEU A 642 -54.59 51.16 19.27
CA LEU A 642 -54.91 52.55 19.61
C LEU A 642 -53.72 53.49 19.35
N ILE A 643 -52.51 53.07 19.75
CA ILE A 643 -51.26 53.79 19.44
C ILE A 643 -51.00 53.77 17.92
N GLY A 644 -51.21 52.62 17.28
CA GLY A 644 -51.12 52.43 15.83
C GLY A 644 -52.15 53.26 15.07
N ALA A 645 -53.35 53.46 15.59
CA ALA A 645 -54.39 54.31 15.02
C ALA A 645 -54.09 55.80 15.23
N ILE A 646 -53.48 56.18 16.36
CA ILE A 646 -52.98 57.55 16.59
C ILE A 646 -51.81 57.85 15.64
N ILE A 647 -50.86 56.92 15.51
CA ILE A 647 -49.73 57.01 14.56
C ILE A 647 -50.22 56.96 13.11
N ALA A 648 -51.21 56.11 12.79
CA ALA A 648 -51.83 56.04 11.48
C ALA A 648 -52.69 57.27 11.19
N LEU A 649 -53.36 57.90 12.14
CA LEU A 649 -54.01 59.21 11.96
C LEU A 649 -52.97 60.30 11.68
N LEU A 650 -51.79 60.24 12.31
CA LEU A 650 -50.65 61.12 12.03
C LEU A 650 -50.02 60.85 10.65
N ILE A 651 -50.01 59.60 10.18
CA ILE A 651 -49.45 59.19 8.88
C ILE A 651 -50.46 59.31 7.72
N LEU A 652 -51.76 59.11 7.99
CA LEU A 652 -52.88 59.24 7.03
C LEU A 652 -53.36 60.69 6.89
N ARG A 653 -52.92 61.62 7.75
CA ARG A 653 -52.82 63.04 7.39
C ARG A 653 -51.75 63.32 6.33
N LYS A 654 -50.84 62.38 6.04
CA LYS A 654 -49.69 62.61 5.14
C LYS A 654 -49.68 61.83 3.83
N LYS A 655 -50.36 60.68 3.68
CA LYS A 655 -50.56 60.10 2.33
C LYS A 655 -51.39 58.82 2.40
N GLY A 656 -52.46 58.79 1.61
CA GLY A 656 -53.30 57.63 1.45
C GLY A 656 -52.75 56.56 0.52
N SER A 657 -53.42 55.42 0.64
CA SER A 657 -53.59 54.33 -0.32
C SER A 657 -52.61 53.14 -0.23
N SER A 658 -52.94 52.24 0.71
CA SER A 658 -53.33 50.80 0.55
C SER A 658 -53.17 50.18 -0.86
N GLU A 659 -52.94 48.88 -1.11
CA GLU A 659 -53.05 47.57 -0.42
C GLU A 659 -52.50 46.49 -1.44
N PRO A 660 -52.77 45.16 -1.36
CA PRO A 660 -52.12 44.12 -0.56
C PRO A 660 -51.46 42.98 -1.40
N ASN A 661 -50.81 42.06 -0.66
CA ASN A 661 -50.21 40.77 -1.02
C ASN A 661 -51.11 39.78 -1.78
N VAL A 662 -50.51 38.97 -2.67
CA VAL A 662 -50.78 37.51 -2.79
C VAL A 662 -49.49 36.75 -3.19
N THR A 663 -49.14 35.79 -2.33
CA THR A 663 -48.45 34.49 -2.44
C THR A 663 -48.13 33.93 -3.84
N VAL A 664 -46.99 33.19 -3.98
CA VAL A 664 -46.88 31.85 -4.64
C VAL A 664 -45.40 31.44 -4.91
N LEU A 665 -45.03 30.31 -4.29
CA LEU A 665 -44.23 29.13 -4.70
C LEU A 665 -43.02 29.17 -5.67
N THR A 666 -42.07 28.32 -5.29
CA THR A 666 -40.75 27.88 -5.80
C THR A 666 -40.69 27.14 -7.15
N ARG A 667 -39.57 27.32 -7.90
CA ARG A 667 -38.77 26.35 -8.73
C ARG A 667 -38.02 27.10 -9.88
N PRO A 668 -37.14 26.47 -10.69
CA PRO A 668 -35.85 25.82 -10.41
C PRO A 668 -34.70 26.34 -11.35
N SER A 669 -33.47 25.88 -11.12
CA SER A 669 -32.24 26.20 -11.88
C SER A 669 -32.25 25.71 -13.35
N PRO A 670 -31.47 26.36 -14.24
CA PRO A 670 -30.94 25.72 -15.45
C PRO A 670 -29.39 25.75 -15.57
N PRO A 671 -28.81 24.90 -16.45
CA PRO A 671 -27.44 24.39 -16.37
C PRO A 671 -26.42 25.16 -17.26
N PRO A 672 -25.10 24.89 -17.12
CA PRO A 672 -24.07 25.54 -17.92
C PRO A 672 -23.86 24.83 -19.26
N LYS A 673 -23.53 25.59 -20.33
CA LYS A 673 -23.09 25.03 -21.61
C LYS A 673 -21.78 25.65 -22.09
N PHE A 674 -20.86 24.71 -22.38
CA PHE A 674 -19.59 24.82 -23.09
C PHE A 674 -19.70 25.42 -24.50
N SER A 675 -18.57 25.93 -25.01
CA SER A 675 -18.31 26.28 -26.42
C SER A 675 -17.00 25.64 -26.89
N PRO A 676 -16.94 25.16 -28.15
CA PRO A 676 -15.85 25.54 -29.09
C PRO A 676 -16.35 25.58 -30.57
N PRO A 677 -15.49 25.58 -31.62
CA PRO A 677 -14.71 26.70 -32.16
C PRO A 677 -15.04 27.00 -33.66
N GLY A 678 -14.49 28.09 -34.23
CA GLY A 678 -14.71 28.51 -35.63
C GLY A 678 -13.42 28.66 -36.45
N GLN A 679 -13.43 28.11 -37.68
CA GLN A 679 -12.38 28.15 -38.72
C GLN A 679 -12.42 29.42 -39.58
N MET A 680 -11.30 29.76 -40.28
CA MET A 680 -11.32 30.41 -41.61
C MET A 680 -10.02 30.18 -42.44
N ASN A 681 -10.19 29.53 -43.61
CA ASN A 681 -9.66 29.70 -44.99
C ASN A 681 -8.18 29.99 -45.39
N ARG A 682 -7.76 29.29 -46.47
CA ARG A 682 -6.49 29.33 -47.29
C ARG A 682 -6.49 30.42 -48.41
N PRO A 683 -5.39 30.58 -49.21
CA PRO A 683 -5.24 29.87 -50.50
C PRO A 683 -3.79 29.46 -50.94
N SER A 684 -3.70 28.80 -52.12
CA SER A 684 -2.72 27.82 -52.68
C SER A 684 -1.53 28.34 -53.57
N PRO A 685 -0.60 27.47 -54.06
CA PRO A 685 0.72 27.77 -54.69
C PRO A 685 0.82 27.46 -56.22
N PRO A 686 2.00 27.60 -56.88
CA PRO A 686 2.70 26.47 -57.59
C PRO A 686 4.25 26.69 -57.84
N PRO A 687 4.98 25.96 -58.74
CA PRO A 687 5.18 24.51 -58.95
C PRO A 687 6.68 24.05 -59.11
N ALA A 688 6.85 22.75 -59.39
CA ALA A 688 8.04 21.88 -59.42
C ALA A 688 9.03 21.96 -60.61
N MET A 689 10.21 21.33 -60.47
CA MET A 689 10.87 20.45 -61.48
C MET A 689 12.12 19.67 -60.93
N PRO A 690 12.60 18.59 -61.61
CA PRO A 690 13.30 17.44 -60.99
C PRO A 690 14.67 17.03 -61.61
N GLY A 691 15.33 15.99 -61.04
CA GLY A 691 16.33 15.09 -61.70
C GLY A 691 17.70 14.99 -60.99
N GLN A 692 18.56 13.98 -61.13
CA GLN A 692 18.47 12.55 -61.49
C GLN A 692 19.77 11.84 -60.98
N ILE A 693 19.66 10.56 -60.62
CA ILE A 693 20.62 9.40 -60.79
C ILE A 693 22.15 9.61 -60.61
N SER A 694 22.79 8.84 -59.73
CA SER A 694 23.95 7.94 -60.04
C SER A 694 24.36 7.00 -58.88
N ARG A 695 25.09 5.96 -59.27
CA ARG A 695 25.34 4.63 -58.65
C ARG A 695 26.68 4.55 -57.86
N PRO A 696 27.06 3.38 -57.28
CA PRO A 696 27.94 3.25 -56.11
C PRO A 696 29.40 2.85 -56.40
N MET A 697 30.27 3.04 -55.40
CA MET A 697 31.65 2.53 -55.20
C MET A 697 31.99 2.80 -53.72
N SER A 698 32.82 2.10 -52.94
CA SER A 698 33.68 0.93 -53.07
C SER A 698 34.43 0.82 -51.71
N LEU A 699 34.54 -0.40 -51.15
CA LEU A 699 35.63 -0.95 -50.31
C LEU A 699 36.45 -0.03 -49.39
N ILE A 700 36.43 -0.29 -48.07
CA ILE A 700 37.65 -0.59 -47.26
C ILE A 700 37.30 -1.66 -46.18
N GLN A 701 38.18 -2.65 -46.09
CA GLN A 701 38.21 -3.83 -45.20
C GLN A 701 38.52 -3.53 -43.72
N PRO A 702 38.36 -4.53 -42.83
CA PRO A 702 38.74 -4.45 -41.42
C PRO A 702 40.24 -4.72 -41.20
N TYR A 703 40.82 -4.20 -40.11
CA TYR A 703 42.08 -4.69 -39.56
C TYR A 703 41.84 -5.36 -38.21
N ARG A 704 42.34 -6.59 -38.10
CA ARG A 704 42.38 -7.44 -36.91
C ARG A 704 43.86 -7.74 -36.63
N ARG A 705 44.22 -7.81 -35.34
CA ARG A 705 45.46 -8.30 -34.69
C ARG A 705 46.67 -7.33 -34.66
N ILE A 706 47.12 -7.00 -33.44
CA ILE A 706 47.96 -7.90 -32.62
C ILE A 706 47.21 -8.18 -31.32
#